data_AF-A0A1W6MRR5-F1
#
_entry.id   AF-A0A1W6MRR5-F1
#
_cell.length_a   1.000
_cell.length_b   1.000
_cell.length_c   1.000
_cell.angle_alpha   90.00
_cell.angle_beta   90.00
_cell.angle_gamma   90.00
#
_symmetry.space_group_name_H-M   'P 1'
#
loop_
_entity.id
_entity.type
_entity.pdbx_description
1 polymer ?
#
loop_
_entity_poly.entity_id
_entity_poly.type
_entity_poly.pdbx_seq_one_letter_code
_entity_poly.pdbx_strand_id
1 'polypeptide(L)'
;MTMVSSKVFRIFRWTLAILALLGLVVIALLTWAYFALVAPRWSEFGTVKDEAMRAGLTRKNFPAADDEYFAKMDKGLLVKPSDANSYPPEIQQIASIAKLTPEEVRKSAIRGQNGWIVWTGGNDRFWDYAARNLLGVFDLLKILSSHKSQYYGRHNRWAYLGLVNEPCYSEADAPDPSRYGLWLDRRDPSCPADPFADAKKYPGVKVGSRGQTQPVGSYYGEPSGIVGLRLFPNPDFDEAAQARWDADRYYNDPSYYNDPNLVRPYRVGMSCAFCHVGPNPINPPTDPENPAWENLTSNPGAQYYWVDRIFFWDTRPRGKDGAPTPNEGNFLYQLFHTSPPGALDTSLVSSDYMNNPRTMNAVYNTLDRLVLAERWGKEKLAGGELDNKQFGDYALTSALGSFWDPRSGEVHTMRVLKDGSDAVGALGAFNRVYLNIGLFSEEWLLHFNPFVGGRKITPIKISDAERNSAYWGATEDMTPDMAVFFLTTGRADKLKDAPNGASYLQPYDSEIVKRGKLVFAENCAACHSSKIPPAPANSGIDDGICAGGGAGPEYRQCWDRYWQWAQSPEFKREMVKRVLEPGPDGKDFLDGNYLSTERRIPLDLVQVNACGPLASNALKDDVWNDFSSDTYKTLPPVKPVTINHPVSGAPSSFQPLGNGRGYFRPASLVSVWSTAPFLSNNSLGLEEPKSHAYRLGGEASRKETEPYRADPYKTVDHCPSADPDNPDMPCVENRLRQFDRSIHELLYPERRRRDPTTAAPGYMYRTTAPTCIRAPKEYTPALARSAAGLLHWAAPWVFQPDGAVALGPLPKDFPINALTNTKLLPDNDETDMLGHVWKLARAAPTIISAFSQFGGACSAEELADPGTQVRAERVVRETGLLDTLIGISKCPDYVVNRGHYFGADLPAADKEALIEYIKHF
;
A
#
# COMPACT_ATOMS: atom_id res chain seq x y z
N MET A 1 76.73 20.10 -1.28
CA MET A 1 75.42 19.52 -0.85
C MET A 1 74.19 20.39 -1.20
N THR A 2 74.30 21.48 -1.99
CA THR A 2 73.20 22.45 -2.19
C THR A 2 72.39 22.30 -3.49
N MET A 3 72.89 21.59 -4.52
CA MET A 3 72.15 21.38 -5.78
C MET A 3 71.20 20.17 -5.80
N VAL A 4 71.43 19.16 -4.96
CA VAL A 4 70.58 17.95 -4.90
C VAL A 4 69.23 18.25 -4.22
N SER A 5 69.24 19.16 -3.24
CA SER A 5 68.04 19.57 -2.48
C SER A 5 66.97 20.28 -3.33
N SER A 6 67.36 21.14 -4.29
CA SER A 6 66.37 21.89 -5.09
C SER A 6 65.67 21.03 -6.15
N LYS A 7 66.35 20.05 -6.74
CA LYS A 7 65.75 19.10 -7.70
C LYS A 7 64.75 18.17 -7.01
N VAL A 8 65.10 17.67 -5.82
CA VAL A 8 64.20 16.81 -5.01
C VAL A 8 62.96 17.59 -4.58
N PHE A 9 63.11 18.85 -4.14
CA PHE A 9 61.99 19.71 -3.77
C PHE A 9 61.08 20.05 -4.96
N ARG A 10 61.65 20.22 -6.15
CA ARG A 10 60.88 20.45 -7.39
C ARG A 10 60.09 19.21 -7.78
N ILE A 11 60.70 18.02 -7.76
CA ILE A 11 60.02 16.74 -8.02
C ILE A 11 58.89 16.55 -7.01
N PHE A 12 59.13 16.78 -5.71
CA PHE A 12 58.10 16.68 -4.68
C PHE A 12 56.92 17.63 -4.92
N ARG A 13 57.17 18.89 -5.31
CA ARG A 13 56.11 19.85 -5.71
C ARG A 13 55.34 19.40 -6.94
N TRP A 14 56.01 18.85 -7.96
CA TRP A 14 55.35 18.32 -9.16
C TRP A 14 54.51 17.09 -8.82
N THR A 15 55.01 16.18 -7.99
CA THR A 15 54.25 15.01 -7.51
C THR A 15 53.02 15.46 -6.71
N LEU A 16 53.15 16.41 -5.78
CA LEU A 16 52.00 16.97 -5.05
C LEU A 16 50.99 17.67 -5.96
N ALA A 17 51.46 18.44 -6.95
CA ALA A 17 50.57 19.10 -7.91
C ALA A 17 49.84 18.09 -8.81
N ILE A 18 50.52 17.04 -9.26
CA ILE A 18 49.92 15.94 -10.03
C ILE A 18 48.92 15.17 -9.17
N LEU A 19 49.24 14.85 -7.92
CA LEU A 19 48.32 14.19 -6.99
C LEU A 19 47.10 15.07 -6.68
N ALA A 20 47.28 16.38 -6.52
CA ALA A 20 46.18 17.32 -6.33
C ALA A 20 45.29 17.41 -7.58
N LEU A 21 45.89 17.47 -8.78
CA LEU A 21 45.16 17.47 -10.05
C LEU A 21 44.41 16.15 -10.26
N LEU A 22 45.04 15.00 -10.01
CA LEU A 22 44.39 13.69 -10.03
C LEU A 22 43.25 13.61 -9.02
N GLY A 23 43.45 14.14 -7.81
CA GLY A 23 42.40 14.26 -6.80
C GLY A 23 41.21 15.08 -7.29
N LEU A 24 41.45 16.23 -7.91
CA LEU A 24 40.40 17.07 -8.51
C LEU A 24 39.67 16.37 -9.67
N VAL A 25 40.40 15.64 -10.52
CA VAL A 25 39.81 14.85 -11.61
C VAL A 25 38.94 13.72 -11.06
N VAL A 26 39.41 13.00 -10.04
CA VAL A 26 38.62 11.95 -9.37
C VAL A 26 37.37 12.56 -8.73
N ILE A 27 37.48 13.69 -8.02
CA ILE A 27 36.33 14.38 -7.45
C ILE A 27 35.34 14.79 -8.54
N ALA A 28 35.82 15.37 -9.65
CA ALA A 28 34.97 15.76 -10.77
C ALA A 28 34.25 14.55 -11.40
N LEU A 29 34.96 13.42 -11.58
CA LEU A 29 34.39 12.18 -12.10
C LEU A 29 33.36 11.57 -11.15
N LEU A 30 33.65 11.53 -9.84
CA LEU A 30 32.72 11.03 -8.83
C LEU A 30 31.48 11.93 -8.72
N THR A 31 31.67 13.25 -8.82
CA THR A 31 30.57 14.23 -8.82
C THR A 31 29.71 14.06 -10.07
N TRP A 32 30.32 13.94 -11.24
CA TRP A 32 29.61 13.67 -12.49
C TRP A 32 28.86 12.33 -12.45
N ALA A 33 29.49 11.27 -11.94
CA ALA A 33 28.86 9.96 -11.76
C ALA A 33 27.68 10.01 -10.78
N TYR A 34 27.82 10.74 -9.67
CA TYR A 34 26.73 11.00 -8.72
C TYR A 34 25.57 11.72 -9.40
N PHE A 35 25.82 12.81 -10.12
CA PHE A 35 24.77 13.52 -10.85
C PHE A 35 24.13 12.67 -11.94
N ALA A 36 24.91 11.88 -12.69
CA ALA A 36 24.37 10.98 -13.72
C ALA A 36 23.48 9.87 -13.15
N LEU A 37 23.70 9.46 -11.91
CA LEU A 37 22.91 8.43 -11.20
C LEU A 37 21.68 9.01 -10.50
N VAL A 38 21.84 10.17 -9.86
CA VAL A 38 20.85 10.72 -8.92
C VAL A 38 19.97 11.78 -9.56
N ALA A 39 20.48 12.55 -10.53
CA ALA A 39 19.71 13.63 -11.14
C ALA A 39 18.62 13.06 -12.07
N PRO A 40 17.38 13.58 -11.99
CA PRO A 40 16.33 13.17 -12.89
C PRO A 40 16.50 13.84 -14.26
N ARG A 41 15.77 13.32 -15.25
CA ARG A 41 15.81 13.82 -16.63
C ARG A 41 14.85 14.99 -16.83
N TRP A 42 15.18 16.13 -16.21
CA TRP A 42 14.33 17.32 -16.18
C TRP A 42 13.79 17.78 -17.53
N SER A 43 14.55 17.56 -18.62
CA SER A 43 14.14 17.95 -19.98
C SER A 43 12.96 17.15 -20.53
N GLU A 44 12.68 15.96 -19.98
CA GLU A 44 11.58 15.10 -20.42
C GLU A 44 10.27 15.42 -19.68
N PHE A 45 10.33 16.09 -18.53
CA PHE A 45 9.18 16.32 -17.66
C PHE A 45 8.10 17.15 -18.35
N GLY A 46 6.86 16.68 -18.27
CA GLY A 46 5.68 17.31 -18.84
C GLY A 46 5.68 17.37 -20.38
N THR A 47 6.55 16.60 -21.04
CA THR A 47 6.64 16.56 -22.52
C THR A 47 6.14 15.24 -23.11
N VAL A 48 6.03 14.18 -22.31
CA VAL A 48 5.62 12.85 -22.77
C VAL A 48 4.10 12.71 -22.74
N LYS A 49 3.55 12.12 -23.80
CA LYS A 49 2.12 11.85 -23.92
C LYS A 49 1.83 10.38 -23.64
N ASP A 50 0.68 10.10 -23.03
CA ASP A 50 0.21 8.72 -22.85
C ASP A 50 -0.08 8.01 -24.20
N GLU A 51 -0.19 6.69 -24.18
CA GLU A 51 -0.49 5.88 -25.38
C GLU A 51 -1.75 6.35 -26.13
N ALA A 52 -2.80 6.76 -25.40
CA ALA A 52 -4.05 7.23 -25.99
C ALA A 52 -3.87 8.53 -26.78
N MET A 53 -3.20 9.53 -26.21
CA MET A 53 -2.94 10.81 -26.88
C MET A 53 -1.97 10.65 -28.05
N ARG A 54 -1.01 9.72 -27.97
CA ARG A 54 -0.14 9.36 -29.10
C ARG A 54 -0.93 8.74 -30.26
N ALA A 55 -2.03 8.04 -29.95
CA ALA A 55 -2.98 7.53 -30.94
C ALA A 55 -4.02 8.57 -31.41
N GLY A 56 -3.89 9.84 -30.99
CA GLY A 56 -4.81 10.91 -31.37
C GLY A 56 -6.15 10.92 -30.62
N LEU A 57 -6.26 10.17 -29.52
CA LEU A 57 -7.44 10.14 -28.66
C LEU A 57 -7.36 11.20 -27.57
N THR A 58 -8.51 11.51 -26.98
CA THR A 58 -8.69 12.47 -25.89
C THR A 58 -9.55 11.86 -24.78
N ARG A 59 -9.65 12.52 -23.62
CA ARG A 59 -10.54 12.07 -22.53
C ARG A 59 -11.98 11.76 -22.96
N LYS A 60 -12.50 12.46 -23.99
CA LYS A 60 -13.84 12.24 -24.56
C LYS A 60 -14.06 10.85 -25.17
N ASN A 61 -12.98 10.13 -25.51
CA ASN A 61 -13.04 8.80 -26.07
C ASN A 61 -13.25 7.71 -25.02
N PHE A 62 -13.18 8.05 -23.73
CA PHE A 62 -13.25 7.12 -22.61
C PHE A 62 -14.41 7.47 -21.65
N PRO A 63 -15.67 7.46 -22.11
CA PRO A 63 -16.81 7.70 -21.23
C PRO A 63 -16.90 6.64 -20.14
N ALA A 64 -17.41 7.03 -18.97
CA ALA A 64 -17.68 6.10 -17.87
C ALA A 64 -18.73 5.05 -18.29
N ALA A 65 -18.47 3.77 -18.01
CA ALA A 65 -19.39 2.69 -18.30
C ALA A 65 -20.63 2.73 -17.40
N ASP A 66 -21.81 2.54 -17.99
CA ASP A 66 -23.12 2.59 -17.33
C ASP A 66 -23.76 1.21 -17.11
N ASP A 67 -23.03 0.13 -17.39
CA ASP A 67 -23.53 -1.23 -17.27
C ASP A 67 -23.73 -1.65 -15.80
N GLU A 68 -24.89 -2.24 -15.50
CA GLU A 68 -25.28 -2.64 -14.13
C GLU A 68 -24.73 -4.02 -13.73
N TYR A 69 -23.51 -4.35 -14.16
CA TYR A 69 -22.94 -5.69 -14.02
C TYR A 69 -22.57 -6.04 -12.57
N PHE A 70 -22.10 -5.06 -11.79
CA PHE A 70 -21.69 -5.24 -10.38
C PHE A 70 -22.77 -4.82 -9.36
N ALA A 71 -24.00 -4.52 -9.80
CA ALA A 71 -25.02 -3.90 -8.95
C ALA A 71 -25.40 -4.72 -7.69
N LYS A 72 -25.15 -6.03 -7.70
CA LYS A 72 -25.37 -6.95 -6.56
C LYS A 72 -24.30 -6.86 -5.47
N MET A 73 -23.10 -6.38 -5.78
CA MET A 73 -22.06 -6.12 -4.78
C MET A 73 -22.53 -5.02 -3.82
N ASP A 74 -21.75 -4.78 -2.76
CA ASP A 74 -21.95 -3.61 -1.88
C ASP A 74 -23.37 -3.57 -1.29
N LYS A 75 -23.81 -4.74 -0.79
CA LYS A 75 -25.14 -4.98 -0.17
C LYS A 75 -26.31 -4.91 -1.15
N GLY A 76 -26.03 -4.93 -2.46
CA GLY A 76 -27.06 -4.84 -3.50
C GLY A 76 -27.78 -3.50 -3.54
N LEU A 77 -27.21 -2.44 -2.95
CA LEU A 77 -27.85 -1.12 -2.86
C LEU A 77 -28.15 -0.50 -4.23
N LEU A 78 -27.42 -0.92 -5.28
CA LEU A 78 -27.58 -0.40 -6.64
C LEU A 78 -28.46 -1.29 -7.53
N VAL A 79 -28.97 -2.40 -7.00
CA VAL A 79 -29.99 -3.21 -7.70
C VAL A 79 -31.25 -2.37 -7.87
N LYS A 80 -31.73 -2.27 -9.10
CA LYS A 80 -32.95 -1.53 -9.39
C LYS A 80 -34.14 -2.18 -8.67
N PRO A 81 -34.90 -1.44 -7.83
CA PRO A 81 -36.11 -1.96 -7.22
C PRO A 81 -37.17 -2.22 -8.30
N SER A 82 -38.07 -3.18 -8.06
CA SER A 82 -39.28 -3.33 -8.88
C SER A 82 -40.13 -2.05 -8.81
N ASP A 83 -40.92 -1.73 -9.83
CA ASP A 83 -41.67 -0.46 -9.95
C ASP A 83 -42.60 -0.13 -8.76
N ALA A 84 -42.97 -1.13 -7.95
CA ALA A 84 -43.77 -0.96 -6.72
C ALA A 84 -42.95 -0.63 -5.45
N ASN A 85 -41.62 -0.78 -5.48
CA ASN A 85 -40.73 -0.61 -4.32
C ASN A 85 -39.97 0.72 -4.40
N SER A 86 -39.86 1.41 -3.26
CA SER A 86 -39.01 2.60 -3.15
C SER A 86 -37.53 2.22 -3.19
N TYR A 87 -36.68 3.10 -3.75
CA TYR A 87 -35.23 2.96 -3.62
C TYR A 87 -34.78 2.90 -2.14
N PRO A 88 -33.66 2.23 -1.84
CA PRO A 88 -33.08 2.17 -0.50
C PRO A 88 -32.94 3.55 0.15
N PRO A 89 -33.10 3.66 1.49
CA PRO A 89 -32.96 4.92 2.22
C PRO A 89 -31.65 5.66 1.93
N GLU A 90 -30.56 4.92 1.68
CA GLU A 90 -29.25 5.45 1.33
C GLU A 90 -29.29 6.25 0.02
N ILE A 91 -29.94 5.70 -1.01
CA ILE A 91 -30.11 6.38 -2.31
C ILE A 91 -31.01 7.61 -2.12
N GLN A 92 -32.11 7.48 -1.37
CA GLN A 92 -33.01 8.61 -1.09
C GLN A 92 -32.30 9.76 -0.36
N GLN A 93 -31.44 9.42 0.60
CA GLN A 93 -30.64 10.39 1.34
C GLN A 93 -29.71 11.16 0.41
N ILE A 94 -28.96 10.46 -0.44
CA ILE A 94 -28.03 11.10 -1.37
C ILE A 94 -28.78 11.90 -2.45
N ALA A 95 -29.94 11.42 -2.92
CA ALA A 95 -30.80 12.13 -3.85
C ALA A 95 -31.23 13.50 -3.28
N SER A 96 -31.63 13.53 -2.00
CA SER A 96 -31.96 14.77 -1.30
C SER A 96 -30.77 15.72 -1.17
N ILE A 97 -29.58 15.20 -0.83
CA ILE A 97 -28.37 16.02 -0.62
C ILE A 97 -27.86 16.59 -1.94
N ALA A 98 -27.74 15.73 -2.97
CA ALA A 98 -27.22 16.08 -4.28
C ALA A 98 -28.24 16.85 -5.15
N LYS A 99 -29.51 16.93 -4.71
CA LYS A 99 -30.64 17.49 -5.48
C LYS A 99 -30.83 16.76 -6.82
N LEU A 100 -30.72 15.44 -6.77
CA LEU A 100 -30.90 14.53 -7.90
C LEU A 100 -32.13 13.65 -7.63
N THR A 101 -32.65 13.01 -8.68
CA THR A 101 -33.61 11.92 -8.51
C THR A 101 -32.90 10.65 -7.99
N PRO A 102 -33.60 9.76 -7.28
CA PRO A 102 -33.04 8.47 -6.85
C PRO A 102 -32.42 7.64 -7.99
N GLU A 103 -33.02 7.65 -9.18
CA GLU A 103 -32.48 6.93 -10.34
C GLU A 103 -31.22 7.60 -10.92
N GLU A 104 -31.13 8.93 -10.89
CA GLU A 104 -29.89 9.63 -11.26
C GLU A 104 -28.74 9.29 -10.31
N VAL A 105 -29.01 9.24 -9.00
CA VAL A 105 -28.05 8.78 -7.99
C VAL A 105 -27.61 7.35 -8.28
N ARG A 106 -28.57 6.44 -8.51
CA ARG A 106 -28.23 5.04 -8.79
C ARG A 106 -27.37 4.90 -10.04
N LYS A 107 -27.75 5.53 -11.15
CA LYS A 107 -26.99 5.48 -12.40
C LYS A 107 -25.60 6.09 -12.27
N SER A 108 -25.48 7.17 -11.51
CA SER A 108 -24.18 7.78 -11.18
C SER A 108 -23.32 6.84 -10.33
N ALA A 109 -23.90 6.25 -9.28
CA ALA A 109 -23.21 5.27 -8.46
C ALA A 109 -22.78 4.03 -9.24
N ILE A 110 -23.56 3.57 -10.25
CA ILE A 110 -23.14 2.48 -11.16
C ILE A 110 -21.91 2.88 -11.97
N ARG A 111 -21.88 4.08 -12.56
CA ARG A 111 -20.68 4.57 -13.27
C ARG A 111 -19.47 4.67 -12.34
N GLY A 112 -19.68 5.13 -11.11
CA GLY A 112 -18.65 5.20 -10.07
C GLY A 112 -18.14 3.82 -9.65
N GLN A 113 -19.05 2.85 -9.47
CA GLN A 113 -18.73 1.46 -9.17
C GLN A 113 -17.91 0.84 -10.31
N ASN A 114 -18.30 1.05 -11.56
CA ASN A 114 -17.57 0.57 -12.73
C ASN A 114 -16.18 1.22 -12.83
N GLY A 115 -16.06 2.53 -12.57
CA GLY A 115 -14.78 3.21 -12.45
C GLY A 115 -13.89 2.53 -11.40
N TRP A 116 -14.41 2.25 -10.21
CA TRP A 116 -13.66 1.60 -9.14
C TRP A 116 -13.23 0.15 -9.47
N ILE A 117 -14.10 -0.62 -10.14
CA ILE A 117 -13.93 -2.07 -10.31
C ILE A 117 -13.18 -2.48 -11.59
N VAL A 118 -13.28 -1.72 -12.68
CA VAL A 118 -12.72 -2.13 -13.98
C VAL A 118 -11.85 -1.09 -14.67
N TRP A 119 -11.86 0.18 -14.26
CA TRP A 119 -11.01 1.19 -14.89
C TRP A 119 -9.54 1.01 -14.48
N THR A 120 -8.67 0.82 -15.48
CA THR A 120 -7.22 0.64 -15.30
C THR A 120 -6.41 1.85 -15.79
N GLY A 121 -7.02 2.73 -16.59
CA GLY A 121 -6.37 3.97 -17.07
C GLY A 121 -5.04 3.77 -17.79
N GLY A 122 -4.89 2.68 -18.55
CA GLY A 122 -3.67 2.36 -19.30
C GLY A 122 -2.48 1.95 -18.42
N ASN A 123 -2.70 1.61 -17.15
CA ASN A 123 -1.62 1.19 -16.26
C ASN A 123 -1.07 -0.22 -16.57
N ASP A 124 -1.64 -0.94 -17.53
CA ASP A 124 -1.11 -2.20 -18.06
C ASP A 124 0.32 -2.03 -18.59
N ARG A 125 0.66 -0.82 -19.07
CA ARG A 125 2.02 -0.42 -19.42
C ARG A 125 2.98 -0.46 -18.22
N PHE A 126 2.56 0.05 -17.06
CA PHE A 126 3.40 0.09 -15.86
C PHE A 126 3.72 -1.32 -15.35
N TRP A 127 2.70 -2.16 -15.25
CA TRP A 127 2.86 -3.52 -14.74
C TRP A 127 3.67 -4.39 -15.70
N ASP A 128 3.54 -4.20 -17.02
CA ASP A 128 4.43 -4.85 -17.99
C ASP A 128 5.88 -4.35 -17.89
N TYR A 129 6.09 -3.04 -17.66
CA TYR A 129 7.42 -2.49 -17.38
C TYR A 129 8.04 -3.13 -16.14
N ALA A 130 7.29 -3.20 -15.03
CA ALA A 130 7.77 -3.79 -13.77
C ALA A 130 8.20 -5.25 -13.98
N ALA A 131 7.35 -6.05 -14.64
CA ALA A 131 7.62 -7.45 -14.90
C ALA A 131 8.83 -7.71 -15.82
N ARG A 132 9.14 -6.80 -16.75
CA ARG A 132 10.34 -6.90 -17.61
C ARG A 132 11.63 -6.48 -16.92
N ASN A 133 11.56 -5.47 -16.05
CA ASN A 133 12.76 -4.83 -15.51
C ASN A 133 13.18 -5.39 -14.14
N LEU A 134 12.39 -6.25 -13.51
CA LEU A 134 12.69 -6.81 -12.18
C LEU A 134 12.78 -8.34 -12.14
N LEU A 135 13.44 -8.97 -13.13
CA LEU A 135 13.68 -10.42 -13.14
C LEU A 135 12.39 -11.24 -12.91
N GLY A 136 11.29 -10.87 -13.57
CA GLY A 136 10.00 -11.58 -13.46
C GLY A 136 9.21 -11.32 -12.17
N VAL A 137 9.70 -10.47 -11.26
CA VAL A 137 8.89 -9.94 -10.14
C VAL A 137 7.77 -9.06 -10.72
N PHE A 138 6.57 -9.12 -10.14
CA PHE A 138 5.36 -8.46 -10.63
C PHE A 138 4.80 -9.00 -11.95
N ASP A 139 5.16 -10.22 -12.38
CA ASP A 139 4.54 -10.83 -13.56
C ASP A 139 3.08 -11.24 -13.28
N LEU A 140 2.18 -10.25 -13.36
CA LEU A 140 0.76 -10.45 -13.15
C LEU A 140 0.14 -11.41 -14.17
N LEU A 141 0.72 -11.59 -15.37
CA LEU A 141 0.19 -12.55 -16.35
C LEU A 141 0.36 -14.00 -15.86
N LYS A 142 1.40 -14.29 -15.08
CA LYS A 142 1.53 -15.57 -14.37
C LYS A 142 0.56 -15.67 -13.19
N ILE A 143 0.26 -14.58 -12.49
CA ILE A 143 -0.75 -14.56 -11.41
C ILE A 143 -2.15 -14.97 -11.91
N LEU A 144 -2.50 -14.60 -13.15
CA LEU A 144 -3.78 -14.99 -13.76
C LEU A 144 -3.89 -16.49 -14.10
N SER A 145 -2.77 -17.20 -14.11
CA SER A 145 -2.67 -18.53 -14.70
C SER A 145 -3.01 -19.64 -13.70
N SER A 146 -3.48 -20.78 -14.22
CA SER A 146 -3.70 -22.03 -13.50
C SER A 146 -2.77 -23.15 -14.02
N HIS A 147 -1.58 -22.78 -14.49
CA HIS A 147 -0.61 -23.71 -15.07
C HIS A 147 -0.10 -24.68 -14.00
N LYS A 148 0.07 -25.96 -14.36
CA LYS A 148 0.43 -27.05 -13.43
C LYS A 148 1.77 -26.90 -12.70
N SER A 149 2.65 -26.02 -13.17
CA SER A 149 3.92 -25.71 -12.50
C SER A 149 3.77 -24.73 -11.33
N GLN A 150 2.60 -24.08 -11.20
CA GLN A 150 2.32 -23.11 -10.14
C GLN A 150 1.69 -23.81 -8.94
N TYR A 151 1.93 -23.27 -7.74
CA TYR A 151 1.36 -23.79 -6.48
C TYR A 151 -0.08 -23.32 -6.24
N TYR A 152 -0.57 -22.42 -7.08
CA TYR A 152 -1.94 -21.96 -7.09
C TYR A 152 -2.56 -22.14 -8.47
N GLY A 153 -3.89 -22.17 -8.49
CA GLY A 153 -4.74 -22.00 -9.65
C GLY A 153 -6.03 -21.34 -9.20
N ARG A 154 -7.06 -21.32 -10.04
CA ARG A 154 -8.38 -20.80 -9.65
C ARG A 154 -8.96 -21.56 -8.44
N HIS A 155 -8.73 -22.87 -8.32
CA HIS A 155 -9.32 -23.72 -7.29
C HIS A 155 -8.84 -23.43 -5.84
N ASN A 156 -7.72 -22.72 -5.66
CA ASN A 156 -7.14 -22.43 -4.34
C ASN A 156 -6.57 -20.98 -4.27
N ARG A 157 -7.01 -20.11 -5.18
CA ARG A 157 -6.46 -18.76 -5.38
C ARG A 157 -6.70 -17.87 -4.18
N TRP A 158 -7.88 -17.96 -3.58
CA TRP A 158 -8.21 -17.25 -2.35
C TRP A 158 -7.31 -17.72 -1.21
N ALA A 159 -7.26 -19.03 -0.95
CA ALA A 159 -6.50 -19.58 0.16
C ALA A 159 -4.99 -19.30 0.02
N TYR A 160 -4.46 -19.36 -1.21
CA TYR A 160 -3.04 -19.17 -1.46
C TYR A 160 -2.63 -17.71 -1.61
N LEU A 161 -3.37 -16.90 -2.39
CA LEU A 161 -3.00 -15.52 -2.71
C LEU A 161 -3.85 -14.47 -1.99
N GLY A 162 -5.05 -14.81 -1.53
CA GLY A 162 -6.04 -13.85 -1.03
C GLY A 162 -6.71 -13.03 -2.14
N LEU A 163 -6.63 -13.52 -3.39
CA LEU A 163 -7.27 -12.88 -4.54
C LEU A 163 -8.67 -13.43 -4.76
N VAL A 164 -9.57 -12.56 -5.23
CA VAL A 164 -10.97 -12.91 -5.46
C VAL A 164 -11.16 -13.39 -6.90
N ASN A 165 -11.64 -14.62 -7.04
CA ASN A 165 -12.07 -15.16 -8.32
C ASN A 165 -13.29 -14.40 -8.84
N GLU A 166 -13.30 -14.05 -10.13
CA GLU A 166 -14.49 -13.52 -10.78
C GLU A 166 -15.55 -14.65 -10.89
N PRO A 167 -16.82 -14.39 -10.50
CA PRO A 167 -17.92 -15.30 -10.79
C PRO A 167 -18.02 -15.62 -12.29
N CYS A 168 -18.63 -16.75 -12.65
CA CYS A 168 -18.78 -17.20 -14.05
C CYS A 168 -17.48 -17.61 -14.78
N TYR A 169 -16.44 -17.99 -14.05
CA TYR A 169 -15.22 -18.56 -14.62
C TYR A 169 -15.00 -20.00 -14.16
N SER A 170 -14.37 -20.80 -15.02
CA SER A 170 -13.82 -22.11 -14.72
C SER A 170 -12.31 -22.10 -14.91
N GLU A 171 -11.61 -22.93 -14.14
CA GLU A 171 -10.17 -23.11 -14.23
C GLU A 171 -9.71 -23.58 -15.62
N ALA A 172 -8.54 -23.12 -16.06
CA ALA A 172 -7.87 -23.66 -17.24
C ALA A 172 -7.26 -25.05 -16.97
N ASP A 173 -7.62 -26.04 -17.78
CA ASP A 173 -7.15 -27.42 -17.65
C ASP A 173 -6.05 -27.83 -18.65
N ALA A 174 -5.82 -26.98 -19.66
CA ALA A 174 -4.90 -27.17 -20.77
C ALA A 174 -4.49 -25.81 -21.38
N PRO A 175 -3.34 -25.73 -22.07
CA PRO A 175 -2.95 -24.53 -22.80
C PRO A 175 -4.00 -24.19 -23.87
N ASP A 176 -4.37 -22.91 -24.00
CA ASP A 176 -5.35 -22.46 -24.98
C ASP A 176 -4.65 -21.87 -26.22
N PRO A 177 -4.70 -22.53 -27.40
CA PRO A 177 -4.08 -22.01 -28.61
C PRO A 177 -4.62 -20.65 -29.07
N SER A 178 -5.89 -20.35 -28.78
CA SER A 178 -6.50 -19.04 -29.09
C SER A 178 -5.98 -17.92 -28.16
N ARG A 179 -5.36 -18.31 -27.04
CA ARG A 179 -4.72 -17.43 -26.05
C ARG A 179 -3.23 -17.71 -25.97
N TYR A 180 -2.60 -17.99 -27.11
CA TYR A 180 -1.14 -18.14 -27.23
C TYR A 180 -0.54 -19.26 -26.36
N GLY A 181 -1.31 -20.31 -26.04
CA GLY A 181 -0.87 -21.42 -25.20
C GLY A 181 -0.86 -21.12 -23.70
N LEU A 182 -1.41 -19.98 -23.27
CA LEU A 182 -1.55 -19.63 -21.85
C LEU A 182 -2.67 -20.43 -21.17
N TRP A 183 -2.57 -20.57 -19.85
CA TRP A 183 -3.52 -21.27 -18.98
C TRP A 183 -4.42 -20.28 -18.24
N LEU A 184 -5.18 -19.49 -18.98
CA LEU A 184 -6.06 -18.46 -18.43
C LEU A 184 -7.46 -19.01 -18.18
N ASP A 185 -8.07 -18.60 -17.06
CA ASP A 185 -9.43 -19.03 -16.69
C ASP A 185 -10.43 -18.74 -17.83
N ARG A 186 -11.37 -19.67 -18.02
CA ARG A 186 -12.34 -19.63 -19.11
C ARG A 186 -13.69 -19.18 -18.58
N ARG A 187 -14.29 -18.19 -19.24
CA ARG A 187 -15.64 -17.73 -18.90
C ARG A 187 -16.66 -18.82 -19.28
N ASP A 188 -17.62 -19.07 -18.41
CA ASP A 188 -18.75 -19.96 -18.69
C ASP A 188 -19.63 -19.32 -19.78
N PRO A 189 -19.82 -19.98 -20.94
CA PRO A 189 -20.62 -19.43 -22.04
C PRO A 189 -22.12 -19.32 -21.71
N SER A 190 -22.59 -19.96 -20.64
CA SER A 190 -23.97 -19.82 -20.14
C SER A 190 -24.19 -18.52 -19.36
N CYS A 191 -23.11 -17.89 -18.88
CA CYS A 191 -23.20 -16.61 -18.22
C CYS A 191 -23.34 -15.45 -19.21
N PRO A 192 -23.95 -14.33 -18.80
CA PRO A 192 -23.93 -13.10 -19.58
C PRO A 192 -22.50 -12.70 -19.93
N ALA A 193 -22.32 -12.15 -21.13
CA ALA A 193 -21.04 -11.57 -21.54
C ALA A 193 -20.62 -10.46 -20.57
N ASP A 194 -19.32 -10.32 -20.34
CA ASP A 194 -18.77 -9.15 -19.68
C ASP A 194 -19.00 -7.93 -20.61
N PRO A 195 -19.77 -6.92 -20.19
CA PRO A 195 -20.10 -5.78 -21.06
C PRO A 195 -18.89 -4.87 -21.33
N PHE A 196 -17.90 -4.87 -20.44
CA PHE A 196 -16.71 -4.05 -20.56
C PHE A 196 -15.74 -4.61 -21.61
N ALA A 197 -15.83 -5.89 -21.96
CA ALA A 197 -15.09 -6.50 -23.07
C ALA A 197 -15.62 -6.08 -24.47
N ASP A 198 -16.79 -5.45 -24.56
CA ASP A 198 -17.36 -5.03 -25.84
C ASP A 198 -16.54 -3.91 -26.49
N ALA A 199 -15.65 -4.29 -27.41
CA ALA A 199 -14.80 -3.35 -28.16
C ALA A 199 -15.57 -2.43 -29.12
N LYS A 200 -16.86 -2.67 -29.40
CA LYS A 200 -17.69 -1.73 -30.17
C LYS A 200 -18.26 -0.64 -29.26
N LYS A 201 -18.70 -1.01 -28.05
CA LYS A 201 -19.18 -0.06 -27.04
C LYS A 201 -18.02 0.75 -26.46
N TYR A 202 -16.88 0.08 -26.22
CA TYR A 202 -15.70 0.63 -25.55
C TYR A 202 -14.44 0.47 -26.41
N PRO A 203 -14.31 1.20 -27.53
CA PRO A 203 -13.23 0.99 -28.49
C PRO A 203 -11.85 1.26 -27.88
N GLY A 204 -11.00 0.23 -27.84
CA GLY A 204 -9.64 0.31 -27.32
C GLY A 204 -8.70 1.21 -28.13
N VAL A 205 -7.49 1.38 -27.62
CA VAL A 205 -6.47 2.25 -28.21
C VAL A 205 -5.64 1.51 -29.26
N LYS A 206 -5.74 1.95 -30.52
CA LYS A 206 -4.96 1.39 -31.63
C LYS A 206 -3.53 1.96 -31.62
N VAL A 207 -2.60 1.21 -31.02
CA VAL A 207 -1.17 1.55 -30.93
C VAL A 207 -0.30 0.32 -31.18
N GLY A 208 0.85 0.50 -31.81
CA GLY A 208 1.77 -0.59 -32.16
C GLY A 208 1.06 -1.69 -32.96
N SER A 209 1.19 -2.92 -32.50
CA SER A 209 0.64 -4.14 -33.10
C SER A 209 -0.87 -4.34 -32.90
N ARG A 210 -1.54 -3.52 -32.09
CA ARG A 210 -3.01 -3.56 -31.92
C ARG A 210 -3.70 -3.17 -33.23
N GLY A 211 -4.55 -4.04 -33.75
CA GLY A 211 -5.17 -3.94 -35.07
C GLY A 211 -4.27 -4.36 -36.24
N GLN A 212 -3.13 -4.98 -35.95
CA GLN A 212 -2.22 -5.60 -36.92
C GLN A 212 -2.14 -7.11 -36.64
N THR A 213 -1.18 -7.56 -35.81
CA THR A 213 -1.03 -8.96 -35.39
C THR A 213 -1.98 -9.35 -34.25
N GLN A 214 -2.57 -8.37 -33.59
CA GLN A 214 -3.45 -8.53 -32.43
C GLN A 214 -4.74 -7.73 -32.60
N PRO A 215 -5.87 -8.10 -31.96
CA PRO A 215 -7.05 -7.24 -31.92
C PRO A 215 -6.75 -5.95 -31.13
N VAL A 216 -7.52 -4.89 -31.39
CA VAL A 216 -7.44 -3.65 -30.57
C VAL A 216 -8.04 -3.87 -29.18
N GLY A 217 -9.14 -4.61 -29.09
CA GLY A 217 -9.84 -4.90 -27.85
C GLY A 217 -10.62 -3.70 -27.30
N SER A 218 -11.09 -3.83 -26.06
CA SER A 218 -11.75 -2.78 -25.30
C SER A 218 -10.75 -1.95 -24.48
N TYR A 219 -11.04 -0.66 -24.24
CA TYR A 219 -10.24 0.15 -23.30
C TYR A 219 -10.42 -0.24 -21.82
N TYR A 220 -11.44 -1.03 -21.48
CA TYR A 220 -11.55 -1.69 -20.17
C TYR A 220 -10.86 -3.06 -20.13
N GLY A 221 -10.37 -3.54 -21.28
CA GLY A 221 -9.71 -4.85 -21.41
C GLY A 221 -10.68 -6.02 -21.29
N GLU A 222 -10.16 -7.21 -21.54
CA GLU A 222 -10.88 -8.48 -21.36
C GLU A 222 -10.84 -8.90 -19.87
N PRO A 223 -11.90 -9.52 -19.33
CA PRO A 223 -11.86 -10.12 -18.01
C PRO A 223 -10.82 -11.23 -17.91
N SER A 224 -10.11 -11.28 -16.79
CA SER A 224 -9.02 -12.24 -16.55
C SER A 224 -9.45 -13.48 -15.76
N GLY A 225 -10.62 -13.46 -15.12
CA GLY A 225 -11.02 -14.44 -14.12
C GLY A 225 -10.66 -14.06 -12.68
N ILE A 226 -9.96 -12.92 -12.48
CA ILE A 226 -9.66 -12.33 -11.17
C ILE A 226 -10.26 -10.93 -11.11
N VAL A 227 -11.01 -10.64 -10.05
CA VAL A 227 -11.63 -9.32 -9.85
C VAL A 227 -10.54 -8.25 -9.72
N GLY A 228 -10.66 -7.21 -10.55
CA GLY A 228 -9.75 -6.07 -10.56
C GLY A 228 -8.53 -6.19 -11.48
N LEU A 229 -8.30 -7.35 -12.13
CA LEU A 229 -7.26 -7.51 -13.15
C LEU A 229 -7.88 -7.71 -14.54
N ARG A 230 -7.37 -6.97 -15.54
CA ARG A 230 -7.89 -6.96 -16.91
C ARG A 230 -6.77 -7.25 -17.92
N LEU A 231 -7.11 -7.95 -18.99
CA LEU A 231 -6.17 -8.36 -20.03
C LEU A 231 -6.25 -7.42 -21.24
N PHE A 232 -5.09 -6.92 -21.67
CA PHE A 232 -4.97 -6.05 -22.84
C PHE A 232 -3.99 -6.68 -23.83
N PRO A 233 -4.31 -6.76 -25.14
CA PRO A 233 -3.33 -7.18 -26.14
C PRO A 233 -2.09 -6.30 -26.07
N ASN A 234 -0.89 -6.89 -26.04
CA ASN A 234 0.34 -6.13 -25.91
C ASN A 234 0.67 -5.42 -27.24
N PRO A 235 0.74 -4.08 -27.29
CA PRO A 235 1.05 -3.37 -28.53
C PRO A 235 2.47 -3.62 -29.04
N ASP A 236 3.37 -4.16 -28.23
CA ASP A 236 4.73 -4.51 -28.65
C ASP A 236 4.81 -5.93 -29.24
N PHE A 237 3.72 -6.72 -29.21
CA PHE A 237 3.71 -8.11 -29.69
C PHE A 237 3.52 -8.19 -31.21
N ASP A 238 4.54 -7.71 -31.93
CA ASP A 238 4.64 -7.78 -33.39
C ASP A 238 4.92 -9.20 -33.92
N GLU A 239 5.14 -9.33 -35.23
CA GLU A 239 5.40 -10.62 -35.89
C GLU A 239 6.67 -11.30 -35.35
N ALA A 240 7.70 -10.53 -35.00
CA ALA A 240 8.95 -11.05 -34.47
C ALA A 240 8.78 -11.54 -33.02
N ALA A 241 8.06 -10.78 -32.19
CA ALA A 241 7.67 -11.19 -30.85
C ALA A 241 6.80 -12.45 -30.89
N GLN A 242 5.85 -12.53 -31.82
CA GLN A 242 5.00 -13.71 -32.01
C GLN A 242 5.81 -14.93 -32.44
N ALA A 243 6.77 -14.78 -33.36
CA ALA A 243 7.65 -15.88 -33.78
C ALA A 243 8.59 -16.35 -32.66
N ARG A 244 8.93 -15.45 -31.73
CA ARG A 244 9.77 -15.74 -30.56
C ARG A 244 8.99 -16.37 -29.41
N TRP A 245 7.68 -16.18 -29.36
CA TRP A 245 6.82 -16.59 -28.25
C TRP A 245 6.76 -18.12 -28.09
N ASP A 246 7.04 -18.58 -26.87
CA ASP A 246 6.94 -19.97 -26.47
C ASP A 246 6.31 -20.03 -25.07
N ALA A 247 5.07 -20.51 -25.01
CA ALA A 247 4.31 -20.56 -23.76
C ALA A 247 4.88 -21.56 -22.75
N ASP A 248 5.39 -22.70 -23.20
CA ASP A 248 5.96 -23.71 -22.29
C ASP A 248 7.22 -23.16 -21.62
N ARG A 249 8.10 -22.53 -22.41
CA ARG A 249 9.28 -21.84 -21.87
C ARG A 249 8.92 -20.66 -21.00
N TYR A 250 7.86 -19.92 -21.31
CA TYR A 250 7.36 -18.86 -20.44
C TYR A 250 7.02 -19.37 -19.04
N TYR A 251 6.43 -20.55 -18.90
CA TYR A 251 6.12 -21.13 -17.59
C TYR A 251 7.31 -21.86 -16.93
N ASN A 252 8.15 -22.52 -17.72
CA ASN A 252 9.07 -23.55 -17.20
C ASN A 252 10.56 -23.21 -17.36
N ASP A 253 10.94 -22.17 -18.11
CA ASP A 253 12.34 -21.82 -18.40
C ASP A 253 12.72 -20.42 -17.86
N PRO A 254 13.42 -20.35 -16.70
CA PRO A 254 13.88 -19.09 -16.11
C PRO A 254 14.77 -18.24 -17.02
N SER A 255 15.52 -18.85 -17.94
CA SER A 255 16.36 -18.10 -18.88
C SER A 255 15.53 -17.39 -19.96
N TYR A 256 14.31 -17.88 -20.20
CA TYR A 256 13.37 -17.32 -21.16
C TYR A 256 12.48 -16.26 -20.51
N TYR A 257 11.79 -16.59 -19.41
CA TYR A 257 10.82 -15.67 -18.81
C TYR A 257 11.45 -14.51 -18.04
N ASN A 258 12.72 -14.61 -17.63
CA ASN A 258 13.47 -13.48 -17.06
C ASN A 258 14.21 -12.66 -18.13
N ASP A 259 14.07 -12.99 -19.42
CA ASP A 259 14.66 -12.15 -20.47
C ASP A 259 13.90 -10.80 -20.53
N PRO A 260 14.58 -9.66 -20.29
CA PRO A 260 13.95 -8.34 -20.32
C PRO A 260 13.39 -7.96 -21.70
N ASN A 261 13.82 -8.65 -22.76
CA ASN A 261 13.35 -8.47 -24.14
C ASN A 261 12.22 -9.44 -24.52
N LEU A 262 11.75 -10.28 -23.60
CA LEU A 262 10.56 -11.08 -23.84
C LEU A 262 9.34 -10.16 -23.89
N VAL A 263 8.64 -10.20 -25.03
CA VAL A 263 7.35 -9.52 -25.18
C VAL A 263 6.25 -10.56 -25.00
N ARG A 264 5.45 -10.39 -23.95
CA ARG A 264 4.26 -11.23 -23.68
C ARG A 264 3.10 -10.84 -24.60
N PRO A 265 2.21 -11.77 -24.98
CA PRO A 265 1.06 -11.48 -25.85
C PRO A 265 0.03 -10.53 -25.20
N TYR A 266 -0.02 -10.50 -23.87
CA TYR A 266 -0.90 -9.62 -23.10
C TYR A 266 -0.11 -8.79 -22.09
N ARG A 267 -0.59 -7.57 -21.87
CA ARG A 267 -0.32 -6.78 -20.66
C ARG A 267 -1.50 -6.94 -19.70
N VAL A 268 -1.24 -6.84 -18.40
CA VAL A 268 -2.28 -6.93 -17.36
C VAL A 268 -2.45 -5.57 -16.71
N GLY A 269 -3.65 -5.01 -16.82
CA GLY A 269 -4.04 -3.79 -16.12
C GLY A 269 -4.68 -4.09 -14.77
N MET A 270 -4.53 -3.16 -13.84
CA MET A 270 -5.02 -3.26 -12.46
C MET A 270 -6.02 -2.13 -12.20
N SER A 271 -7.15 -2.42 -11.57
CA SER A 271 -8.06 -1.39 -11.04
C SER A 271 -7.99 -1.32 -9.52
N CYS A 272 -8.68 -0.35 -8.91
CA CYS A 272 -8.77 -0.23 -7.45
C CYS A 272 -9.36 -1.48 -6.79
N ALA A 273 -10.25 -2.22 -7.47
CA ALA A 273 -10.85 -3.44 -6.92
C ALA A 273 -9.84 -4.53 -6.56
N PHE A 274 -8.67 -4.58 -7.21
CA PHE A 274 -7.65 -5.59 -6.90
C PHE A 274 -7.18 -5.52 -5.44
N CYS A 275 -7.15 -4.31 -4.86
CA CYS A 275 -6.77 -4.08 -3.46
C CYS A 275 -7.98 -3.83 -2.55
N HIS A 276 -9.15 -3.51 -3.10
CA HIS A 276 -10.30 -3.03 -2.31
C HIS A 276 -11.51 -3.96 -2.28
N VAL A 277 -11.64 -4.91 -3.21
CA VAL A 277 -12.74 -5.87 -3.21
C VAL A 277 -12.35 -7.10 -2.41
N GLY A 278 -13.26 -7.54 -1.54
CA GLY A 278 -13.13 -8.77 -0.79
C GLY A 278 -14.50 -9.33 -0.38
N PRO A 279 -14.51 -10.47 0.34
CA PRO A 279 -15.72 -11.05 0.92
C PRO A 279 -16.47 -10.06 1.81
N ASN A 280 -17.77 -9.94 1.60
CA ASN A 280 -18.68 -9.12 2.39
C ASN A 280 -18.78 -9.66 3.82
N PRO A 281 -18.40 -8.91 4.87
CA PRO A 281 -18.46 -9.38 6.25
C PRO A 281 -19.88 -9.77 6.71
N ILE A 282 -20.92 -9.13 6.19
CA ILE A 282 -22.32 -9.43 6.54
C ILE A 282 -22.99 -10.41 5.56
N ASN A 283 -22.29 -10.81 4.49
CA ASN A 283 -22.76 -11.84 3.56
C ASN A 283 -21.56 -12.61 2.97
N PRO A 284 -20.74 -13.27 3.81
CA PRO A 284 -19.53 -13.93 3.33
C PRO A 284 -19.90 -15.10 2.40
N PRO A 285 -19.08 -15.41 1.39
CA PRO A 285 -19.33 -16.54 0.52
C PRO A 285 -19.26 -17.85 1.31
N THR A 286 -20.13 -18.80 0.97
CA THR A 286 -20.03 -20.17 1.50
C THR A 286 -18.74 -20.85 1.05
N ASP A 287 -18.28 -20.55 -0.16
CA ASP A 287 -17.01 -21.02 -0.71
C ASP A 287 -16.22 -19.79 -1.20
N PRO A 288 -15.15 -19.37 -0.49
CA PRO A 288 -14.34 -18.23 -0.89
C PRO A 288 -13.68 -18.35 -2.27
N GLU A 289 -13.48 -19.57 -2.78
CA GLU A 289 -12.94 -19.81 -4.13
C GLU A 289 -14.01 -19.66 -5.22
N ASN A 290 -15.29 -19.74 -4.85
CA ASN A 290 -16.43 -19.64 -5.76
C ASN A 290 -17.48 -18.64 -5.25
N PRO A 291 -17.13 -17.34 -5.10
CA PRO A 291 -18.07 -16.35 -4.63
C PRO A 291 -19.13 -16.01 -5.70
N ALA A 292 -20.28 -15.53 -5.26
CA ALA A 292 -21.22 -14.77 -6.10
C ALA A 292 -20.99 -13.25 -5.93
N TRP A 293 -21.49 -12.45 -6.87
CA TRP A 293 -21.35 -10.98 -6.79
C TRP A 293 -21.93 -10.39 -5.49
N GLU A 294 -23.05 -10.90 -5.01
CA GLU A 294 -23.67 -10.52 -3.73
C GLU A 294 -22.81 -10.83 -2.50
N ASN A 295 -21.83 -11.73 -2.62
CA ASN A 295 -20.90 -12.05 -1.53
C ASN A 295 -19.69 -11.12 -1.46
N LEU A 296 -19.59 -10.13 -2.36
CA LEU A 296 -18.43 -9.26 -2.48
C LEU A 296 -18.77 -7.80 -2.18
N THR A 297 -17.78 -7.06 -1.67
CA THR A 297 -17.89 -5.63 -1.38
C THR A 297 -16.55 -4.92 -1.49
N SER A 298 -16.61 -3.62 -1.77
CA SER A 298 -15.49 -2.71 -1.94
C SER A 298 -15.06 -1.98 -0.66
N ASN A 299 -15.79 -2.15 0.45
CA ASN A 299 -15.65 -1.31 1.64
C ASN A 299 -14.52 -1.71 2.62
N PRO A 300 -14.36 -2.98 3.06
CA PRO A 300 -13.38 -3.35 4.08
C PRO A 300 -11.93 -3.36 3.57
N GLY A 301 -11.73 -3.46 2.25
CA GLY A 301 -10.43 -3.71 1.63
C GLY A 301 -10.08 -5.21 1.52
N ALA A 302 -9.07 -5.55 0.72
CA ALA A 302 -8.59 -6.93 0.56
C ALA A 302 -7.72 -7.37 1.75
N GLN A 303 -8.37 -7.71 2.87
CA GLN A 303 -7.70 -8.02 4.14
C GLN A 303 -6.86 -9.31 4.14
N TYR A 304 -7.06 -10.17 3.14
CA TYR A 304 -6.44 -11.49 3.03
C TYR A 304 -5.31 -11.52 2.00
N TYR A 305 -4.93 -10.36 1.46
CA TYR A 305 -4.02 -10.22 0.33
C TYR A 305 -2.57 -10.58 0.71
N TRP A 306 -1.99 -11.59 0.06
CA TRP A 306 -0.63 -12.08 0.32
C TRP A 306 0.38 -11.49 -0.68
N VAL A 307 0.92 -10.32 -0.35
CA VAL A 307 1.77 -9.52 -1.25
C VAL A 307 2.98 -10.30 -1.77
N ASP A 308 3.63 -11.08 -0.92
CA ASP A 308 4.81 -11.86 -1.29
C ASP A 308 4.49 -12.90 -2.36
N ARG A 309 3.35 -13.56 -2.26
CA ARG A 309 2.90 -14.59 -3.21
C ARG A 309 2.32 -14.01 -4.50
N ILE A 310 1.80 -12.78 -4.43
CA ILE A 310 1.23 -12.08 -5.60
C ILE A 310 2.32 -11.39 -6.44
N PHE A 311 3.33 -10.79 -5.80
CA PHE A 311 4.40 -10.12 -6.54
C PHE A 311 5.57 -11.06 -6.87
N PHE A 312 5.72 -12.17 -6.17
CA PHE A 312 6.56 -13.30 -6.57
C PHE A 312 5.67 -14.52 -6.90
N TRP A 313 5.38 -14.70 -8.18
CA TRP A 313 4.45 -15.72 -8.67
C TRP A 313 4.92 -17.17 -8.45
N ASP A 314 6.22 -17.42 -8.30
CA ASP A 314 6.83 -18.75 -8.13
C ASP A 314 7.19 -19.05 -6.68
N THR A 315 6.38 -18.57 -5.75
CA THR A 315 6.51 -18.92 -4.33
C THR A 315 6.12 -20.38 -4.10
N ARG A 316 6.95 -21.10 -3.34
CA ARG A 316 6.73 -22.52 -3.03
C ARG A 316 7.18 -22.87 -1.63
N PRO A 317 6.53 -23.84 -0.96
CA PRO A 317 6.99 -24.40 0.30
C PRO A 317 8.47 -24.76 0.33
N ARG A 318 9.11 -24.55 1.48
CA ARG A 318 10.43 -25.14 1.75
C ARG A 318 10.28 -26.66 1.67
N GLY A 319 11.10 -27.29 0.83
CA GLY A 319 11.09 -28.76 0.70
C GLY A 319 11.81 -29.47 1.85
N LYS A 320 12.73 -28.78 2.54
CA LYS A 320 13.51 -29.30 3.69
C LYS A 320 13.71 -28.19 4.72
N ASP A 321 13.74 -28.56 5.98
CA ASP A 321 14.02 -27.62 7.07
C ASP A 321 15.41 -26.99 6.91
N GLY A 322 15.48 -25.67 7.10
CA GLY A 322 16.73 -24.91 7.01
C GLY A 322 17.23 -24.60 5.59
N ALA A 323 16.67 -25.20 4.55
CA ALA A 323 17.02 -24.89 3.17
C ALA A 323 16.10 -23.78 2.61
N PRO A 324 16.65 -22.63 2.15
CA PRO A 324 15.85 -21.60 1.52
C PRO A 324 15.23 -22.08 0.20
N THR A 325 14.05 -21.58 -0.09
CA THR A 325 13.50 -21.60 -1.45
C THR A 325 14.27 -20.61 -2.35
N PRO A 326 14.24 -20.76 -3.69
CA PRO A 326 14.96 -19.85 -4.58
C PRO A 326 14.65 -18.36 -4.36
N ASN A 327 13.39 -18.04 -4.04
CA ASN A 327 12.94 -16.67 -3.80
C ASN A 327 13.36 -16.10 -2.44
N GLU A 328 13.52 -16.95 -1.42
CA GLU A 328 14.00 -16.53 -0.10
C GLU A 328 15.42 -15.96 -0.15
N GLY A 329 16.19 -16.28 -1.19
CA GLY A 329 17.49 -15.68 -1.47
C GLY A 329 17.46 -14.27 -2.05
N ASN A 330 16.27 -13.72 -2.32
CA ASN A 330 16.08 -12.36 -2.84
C ASN A 330 15.55 -11.44 -1.73
N PHE A 331 16.27 -10.34 -1.45
CA PHE A 331 15.87 -9.40 -0.40
C PHE A 331 14.52 -8.73 -0.68
N LEU A 332 14.17 -8.50 -1.95
CA LEU A 332 12.87 -7.94 -2.32
C LEU A 332 11.72 -8.90 -1.96
N TYR A 333 11.95 -10.22 -2.08
CA TYR A 333 10.98 -11.20 -1.58
C TYR A 333 10.87 -11.12 -0.06
N GLN A 334 12.00 -11.07 0.67
CA GLN A 334 12.00 -10.96 2.14
C GLN A 334 11.23 -9.72 2.63
N LEU A 335 11.35 -8.59 1.93
CA LEU A 335 10.60 -7.38 2.21
C LEU A 335 9.07 -7.61 2.16
N PHE A 336 8.57 -8.23 1.09
CA PHE A 336 7.15 -8.55 1.00
C PHE A 336 6.73 -9.65 1.97
N HIS A 337 7.56 -10.68 2.13
CA HIS A 337 7.27 -11.87 2.93
C HIS A 337 7.09 -11.57 4.42
N THR A 338 7.69 -10.48 4.90
CA THR A 338 7.50 -10.03 6.28
C THR A 338 6.31 -9.11 6.48
N SER A 339 5.68 -8.63 5.40
CA SER A 339 4.43 -7.88 5.51
C SER A 339 3.30 -8.83 5.92
N PRO A 340 2.53 -8.51 6.97
CA PRO A 340 1.33 -9.25 7.29
C PRO A 340 0.31 -9.30 6.14
N PRO A 341 -0.53 -10.35 6.07
CA PRO A 341 -1.62 -10.43 5.09
C PRO A 341 -2.50 -9.18 5.15
N GLY A 342 -2.92 -8.69 3.98
CA GLY A 342 -3.72 -7.47 3.86
C GLY A 342 -2.96 -6.18 4.18
N ALA A 343 -1.63 -6.21 4.32
CA ALA A 343 -0.78 -5.03 4.43
C ALA A 343 0.27 -4.98 3.31
N LEU A 344 0.44 -3.80 2.73
CA LEU A 344 1.37 -3.55 1.62
C LEU A 344 2.04 -2.19 1.81
N ASP A 345 3.34 -2.11 1.52
CA ASP A 345 4.01 -0.81 1.36
C ASP A 345 3.98 -0.36 -0.10
N THR A 346 3.02 0.51 -0.43
CA THR A 346 2.94 1.10 -1.77
C THR A 346 4.03 2.15 -2.02
N SER A 347 4.66 2.71 -0.96
CA SER A 347 5.74 3.69 -1.13
C SER A 347 6.97 3.04 -1.75
N LEU A 348 7.13 1.72 -1.67
CA LEU A 348 8.23 0.99 -2.32
C LEU A 348 8.36 1.32 -3.81
N VAL A 349 7.25 1.57 -4.51
CA VAL A 349 7.31 2.00 -5.91
C VAL A 349 8.03 3.34 -6.00
N SER A 350 7.61 4.36 -5.25
CA SER A 350 8.27 5.66 -5.15
C SER A 350 9.09 5.79 -3.87
N SER A 351 10.09 4.90 -3.67
CA SER A 351 10.72 4.66 -2.37
C SER A 351 11.19 5.93 -1.66
N ASP A 352 10.64 6.17 -0.47
CA ASP A 352 11.06 7.25 0.43
C ASP A 352 12.07 6.79 1.49
N TYR A 353 12.74 5.66 1.27
CA TYR A 353 13.68 5.02 2.20
C TYR A 353 13.06 4.72 3.57
N MET A 354 11.81 4.24 3.58
CA MET A 354 11.18 3.65 4.76
C MET A 354 10.39 2.42 4.33
N ASN A 355 10.48 1.35 5.12
CA ASN A 355 9.56 0.22 5.02
C ASN A 355 8.38 0.43 5.97
N ASN A 356 7.20 0.58 5.41
CA ASN A 356 5.99 0.94 6.13
C ASN A 356 4.76 0.23 5.56
N PRO A 357 4.66 -1.11 5.66
CA PRO A 357 3.52 -1.83 5.14
C PRO A 357 2.25 -1.36 5.84
N ARG A 358 1.23 -1.03 5.06
CA ARG A 358 -0.04 -0.50 5.56
C ARG A 358 -1.22 -1.33 5.09
N THR A 359 -2.21 -1.49 5.96
CA THR A 359 -3.52 -2.06 5.62
C THR A 359 -4.20 -1.22 4.55
N MET A 360 -4.89 -1.89 3.65
CA MET A 360 -5.85 -1.28 2.74
C MET A 360 -6.86 -0.46 3.57
N ASN A 361 -7.15 0.77 3.14
CA ASN A 361 -8.06 1.62 3.90
C ASN A 361 -9.50 1.13 3.73
N ALA A 362 -10.17 0.83 4.84
CA ALA A 362 -11.61 0.64 4.83
C ALA A 362 -12.33 1.97 4.49
N VAL A 363 -13.33 1.89 3.62
CA VAL A 363 -14.16 3.01 3.18
C VAL A 363 -15.57 2.81 3.72
N TYR A 364 -15.79 3.29 4.95
CA TYR A 364 -17.09 3.24 5.61
C TYR A 364 -17.62 4.64 5.92
N ASN A 365 -18.94 4.72 6.06
CA ASN A 365 -19.71 5.89 6.46
C ASN A 365 -19.21 7.20 5.82
N THR A 366 -18.97 7.18 4.51
CA THR A 366 -18.35 8.29 3.76
C THR A 366 -19.12 9.59 3.92
N LEU A 367 -20.46 9.54 3.99
CA LEU A 367 -21.28 10.71 4.24
C LEU A 367 -21.00 11.32 5.63
N ASP A 368 -20.97 10.52 6.69
CA ASP A 368 -20.70 11.01 8.05
C ASP A 368 -19.29 11.58 8.16
N ARG A 369 -18.33 10.96 7.47
CA ARG A 369 -16.96 11.45 7.35
C ARG A 369 -16.88 12.78 6.58
N LEU A 370 -17.68 12.94 5.52
CA LEU A 370 -17.75 14.18 4.75
C LEU A 370 -18.33 15.32 5.62
N VAL A 371 -19.41 15.07 6.36
CA VAL A 371 -19.95 16.05 7.32
C VAL A 371 -18.91 16.43 8.37
N LEU A 372 -18.10 15.47 8.83
CA LEU A 372 -17.03 15.73 9.78
C LEU A 372 -15.91 16.64 9.23
N ALA A 373 -15.65 16.58 7.91
CA ALA A 373 -14.66 17.43 7.25
C ALA A 373 -15.00 18.92 7.32
N GLU A 374 -16.28 19.29 7.37
CA GLU A 374 -16.71 20.68 7.60
C GLU A 374 -16.28 21.18 8.98
N ARG A 375 -16.25 20.29 9.98
CA ARG A 375 -15.92 20.64 11.36
C ARG A 375 -14.41 20.72 11.61
N TRP A 376 -13.64 19.71 11.17
CA TRP A 376 -12.21 19.58 11.53
C TRP A 376 -11.27 19.27 10.36
N GLY A 377 -11.78 19.24 9.14
CA GLY A 377 -11.05 18.88 7.92
C GLY A 377 -10.54 20.06 7.10
N LYS A 378 -10.57 21.28 7.65
CA LYS A 378 -10.16 22.50 6.95
C LYS A 378 -8.67 22.49 6.65
N GLU A 379 -8.30 22.81 5.41
CA GLU A 379 -6.94 22.95 4.90
C GLU A 379 -6.86 24.14 3.94
N LYS A 380 -5.64 24.50 3.54
CA LYS A 380 -5.38 25.51 2.51
C LYS A 380 -4.49 24.93 1.42
N LEU A 381 -4.90 25.13 0.17
CA LEU A 381 -4.18 24.73 -1.02
C LEU A 381 -3.37 25.89 -1.60
N ALA A 382 -2.21 25.58 -2.18
CA ALA A 382 -1.38 26.53 -2.90
C ALA A 382 -0.60 25.88 -4.07
N GLY A 383 -0.17 26.68 -5.04
CA GLY A 383 0.63 26.19 -6.17
C GLY A 383 -0.11 25.13 -6.99
N GLY A 384 0.57 24.04 -7.37
CA GLY A 384 0.00 22.94 -8.15
C GLY A 384 -1.10 22.15 -7.43
N GLU A 385 -1.22 22.29 -6.11
CA GLU A 385 -2.32 21.69 -5.35
C GLU A 385 -3.69 22.24 -5.79
N LEU A 386 -3.70 23.49 -6.29
CA LEU A 386 -4.90 24.16 -6.80
C LEU A 386 -5.42 23.55 -8.11
N ASP A 387 -4.62 22.72 -8.79
CA ASP A 387 -5.02 22.05 -10.03
C ASP A 387 -5.97 20.87 -9.76
N ASN A 388 -6.12 20.43 -8.49
CA ASN A 388 -7.09 19.38 -8.14
C ASN A 388 -8.52 19.86 -8.39
N LYS A 389 -9.27 19.09 -9.19
CA LYS A 389 -10.70 19.29 -9.37
C LYS A 389 -11.47 19.14 -8.05
N GLN A 390 -12.47 19.98 -7.87
CA GLN A 390 -13.31 20.06 -6.68
C GLN A 390 -14.78 19.79 -7.03
N PHE A 391 -15.63 19.54 -6.02
CA PHE A 391 -17.04 19.21 -6.24
C PHE A 391 -17.80 20.25 -7.08
N GLY A 392 -17.45 21.54 -6.93
CA GLY A 392 -18.06 22.65 -7.67
C GLY A 392 -17.71 22.68 -9.17
N ASP A 393 -16.67 21.97 -9.61
CA ASP A 393 -16.27 21.94 -11.02
C ASP A 393 -17.19 21.06 -11.88
N TYR A 394 -18.05 20.26 -11.24
CA TYR A 394 -18.95 19.33 -11.91
C TYR A 394 -20.41 19.57 -11.53
N ALA A 395 -21.30 19.59 -12.53
CA ALA A 395 -22.73 19.79 -12.31
C ALA A 395 -23.31 18.73 -11.35
N LEU A 396 -22.89 17.46 -11.50
CA LEU A 396 -23.34 16.31 -10.70
C LEU A 396 -23.11 16.50 -9.19
N THR A 397 -22.00 17.12 -8.80
CA THR A 397 -21.60 17.31 -7.40
C THR A 397 -21.68 18.76 -6.93
N SER A 398 -22.25 19.66 -7.74
CA SER A 398 -22.31 21.10 -7.46
C SER A 398 -23.00 21.45 -6.14
N ALA A 399 -23.94 20.62 -5.67
CA ALA A 399 -24.58 20.77 -4.36
C ALA A 399 -23.61 20.66 -3.17
N LEU A 400 -22.45 20.02 -3.38
CA LEU A 400 -21.35 19.88 -2.42
C LEU A 400 -20.23 20.91 -2.67
N GLY A 401 -20.48 21.95 -3.48
CA GLY A 401 -19.48 22.95 -3.82
C GLY A 401 -18.97 23.79 -2.64
N SER A 402 -19.69 23.82 -1.51
CA SER A 402 -19.28 24.56 -0.30
C SER A 402 -18.03 24.01 0.38
N PHE A 403 -17.57 22.82 0.01
CA PHE A 403 -16.34 22.22 0.52
C PHE A 403 -15.06 22.87 -0.05
N TRP A 404 -15.20 23.84 -0.97
CA TRP A 404 -14.10 24.53 -1.62
C TRP A 404 -14.40 26.03 -1.78
N ASP A 405 -13.45 26.88 -1.38
CA ASP A 405 -13.48 28.31 -1.69
C ASP A 405 -12.29 28.69 -2.59
N PRO A 406 -12.50 28.90 -3.90
CA PRO A 406 -11.44 29.21 -4.84
C PRO A 406 -10.77 30.57 -4.60
N ARG A 407 -11.40 31.48 -3.83
CA ARG A 407 -10.81 32.81 -3.55
C ARG A 407 -9.75 32.75 -2.48
N SER A 408 -9.94 31.90 -1.47
CA SER A 408 -9.02 31.75 -0.34
C SER A 408 -8.07 30.56 -0.49
N GLY A 409 -8.42 29.60 -1.36
CA GLY A 409 -7.74 28.31 -1.47
C GLY A 409 -8.13 27.36 -0.32
N GLU A 410 -9.20 27.65 0.40
CA GLU A 410 -9.67 26.84 1.53
C GLU A 410 -10.45 25.64 1.04
N VAL A 411 -10.10 24.45 1.57
CA VAL A 411 -10.76 23.19 1.25
C VAL A 411 -11.11 22.41 2.51
N HIS A 412 -12.23 21.69 2.48
CA HIS A 412 -12.64 20.75 3.52
C HIS A 412 -12.38 19.32 3.07
N THR A 413 -11.57 18.58 3.84
CA THR A 413 -11.02 17.29 3.41
C THR A 413 -11.35 16.16 4.39
N MET A 414 -11.57 14.97 3.85
CA MET A 414 -11.80 13.76 4.64
C MET A 414 -10.51 13.13 5.19
N ARG A 415 -9.32 13.54 4.70
CA ARG A 415 -8.01 12.99 5.10
C ARG A 415 -7.97 11.45 5.07
N VAL A 416 -8.13 10.81 3.91
CA VAL A 416 -8.30 9.35 3.78
C VAL A 416 -7.08 8.55 4.24
N LEU A 417 -5.87 9.01 3.93
CA LEU A 417 -4.62 8.32 4.28
C LEU A 417 -4.39 8.26 5.80
N LYS A 418 -3.57 7.30 6.25
CA LYS A 418 -3.36 7.07 7.70
C LYS A 418 -2.71 8.26 8.41
N ASP A 419 -1.99 9.10 7.68
CA ASP A 419 -1.37 10.36 8.12
C ASP A 419 -2.18 11.60 7.66
N GLY A 420 -3.22 11.39 6.86
CA GLY A 420 -4.08 12.45 6.33
C GLY A 420 -3.36 13.40 5.38
N SER A 421 -2.40 12.90 4.61
CA SER A 421 -1.62 13.69 3.65
C SER A 421 -2.36 14.01 2.35
N ASP A 422 -3.38 13.24 1.99
CA ASP A 422 -4.24 13.42 0.81
C ASP A 422 -5.25 14.59 0.95
N ALA A 423 -4.88 15.62 1.71
CA ALA A 423 -5.78 16.66 2.16
C ALA A 423 -5.97 17.75 1.09
N VAL A 424 -6.46 17.37 -0.10
CA VAL A 424 -6.68 18.26 -1.26
C VAL A 424 -8.14 18.33 -1.72
N GLY A 425 -9.06 17.84 -0.88
CA GLY A 425 -10.47 17.63 -1.23
C GLY A 425 -10.75 16.20 -1.68
N ALA A 426 -12.03 15.81 -1.67
CA ALA A 426 -12.43 14.42 -1.89
C ALA A 426 -12.07 13.90 -3.30
N LEU A 427 -12.33 14.69 -4.35
CA LEU A 427 -12.07 14.27 -5.73
C LEU A 427 -10.56 14.14 -6.01
N GLY A 428 -9.73 15.06 -5.50
CA GLY A 428 -8.27 14.97 -5.63
C GLY A 428 -7.69 13.73 -4.93
N ALA A 429 -8.16 13.44 -3.71
CA ALA A 429 -7.76 12.23 -2.97
C ALA A 429 -8.10 10.94 -3.73
N PHE A 430 -9.27 10.91 -4.37
CA PHE A 430 -9.72 9.80 -5.21
C PHE A 430 -8.89 9.63 -6.49
N ASN A 431 -8.56 10.71 -7.19
CA ASN A 431 -7.77 10.67 -8.42
C ASN A 431 -6.35 10.13 -8.18
N ARG A 432 -5.72 10.51 -7.05
CA ARG A 432 -4.36 10.08 -6.70
C ARG A 432 -4.18 8.56 -6.73
N VAL A 433 -5.21 7.79 -6.34
CA VAL A 433 -5.12 6.32 -6.24
C VAL A 433 -4.77 5.69 -7.59
N TYR A 434 -5.26 6.25 -8.71
CA TYR A 434 -4.96 5.73 -10.04
C TYR A 434 -3.51 5.95 -10.46
N LEU A 435 -2.89 7.08 -10.08
CA LEU A 435 -1.45 7.29 -10.27
C LEU A 435 -0.63 6.30 -9.45
N ASN A 436 -1.03 6.02 -8.20
CA ASN A 436 -0.33 5.05 -7.33
C ASN A 436 -0.26 3.64 -7.95
N ILE A 437 -1.26 3.25 -8.76
CA ILE A 437 -1.31 1.95 -9.44
C ILE A 437 -0.77 2.00 -10.88
N GLY A 438 -0.18 3.12 -11.31
CA GLY A 438 0.57 3.23 -12.57
C GLY A 438 -0.13 3.92 -13.74
N LEU A 439 -1.25 4.61 -13.50
CA LEU A 439 -1.84 5.49 -14.52
C LEU A 439 -0.81 6.53 -14.96
N PHE A 440 -0.77 6.81 -16.27
CA PHE A 440 0.17 7.74 -16.90
C PHE A 440 1.65 7.46 -16.54
N SER A 441 2.01 6.18 -16.54
CA SER A 441 3.37 5.72 -16.24
C SER A 441 4.45 6.25 -17.19
N GLU A 442 4.08 6.81 -18.33
CA GLU A 442 4.99 7.50 -19.25
C GLU A 442 5.73 8.65 -18.55
N GLU A 443 5.00 9.50 -17.84
CA GLU A 443 5.57 10.62 -17.07
C GLU A 443 6.03 10.14 -15.68
N TRP A 444 5.22 9.31 -15.02
CA TRP A 444 5.48 8.88 -13.64
C TRP A 444 6.89 8.31 -13.42
N LEU A 445 7.33 7.45 -14.34
CA LEU A 445 8.63 6.77 -14.30
C LEU A 445 9.83 7.70 -14.57
N LEU A 446 9.60 8.97 -14.95
CA LEU A 446 10.65 9.97 -15.09
C LEU A 446 11.09 10.52 -13.72
N HIS A 447 10.18 10.54 -12.74
CA HIS A 447 10.34 11.26 -11.48
C HIS A 447 11.09 10.50 -10.38
N PHE A 448 11.28 9.18 -10.52
CA PHE A 448 12.03 8.31 -9.60
C PHE A 448 12.41 6.99 -10.29
N ASN A 449 13.22 6.16 -9.63
CA ASN A 449 13.48 4.79 -10.07
C ASN A 449 12.63 3.82 -9.24
N PRO A 450 11.69 3.07 -9.86
CA PRO A 450 10.77 2.26 -9.10
C PRO A 450 11.47 1.08 -8.40
N PHE A 451 11.04 0.76 -7.18
CA PHE A 451 11.45 -0.40 -6.36
C PHE A 451 12.89 -0.40 -5.81
N VAL A 452 13.86 0.20 -6.53
CA VAL A 452 15.28 0.25 -6.14
C VAL A 452 15.69 1.62 -5.59
N GLY A 453 14.98 2.69 -5.97
CA GLY A 453 15.31 4.07 -5.56
C GLY A 453 16.63 4.58 -6.17
N GLY A 454 17.33 5.45 -5.44
CA GLY A 454 18.65 5.96 -5.86
C GLY A 454 18.62 7.09 -6.88
N ARG A 455 17.42 7.52 -7.32
CA ARG A 455 17.17 8.79 -8.00
C ARG A 455 16.46 9.74 -7.05
N LYS A 456 16.77 11.02 -7.13
CA LYS A 456 16.05 12.06 -6.38
C LYS A 456 14.59 12.11 -6.83
N ILE A 457 13.67 11.96 -5.89
CA ILE A 457 12.23 12.08 -6.14
C ILE A 457 11.87 13.52 -6.49
N THR A 458 10.95 13.68 -7.44
CA THR A 458 10.41 14.97 -7.89
C THR A 458 8.89 14.92 -8.01
N PRO A 459 8.19 16.07 -8.04
CA PRO A 459 6.73 16.10 -8.14
C PRO A 459 6.20 15.61 -9.47
N ILE A 460 5.12 14.83 -9.42
CA ILE A 460 4.22 14.66 -10.57
C ILE A 460 3.23 15.82 -10.53
N LYS A 461 3.23 16.65 -11.57
CA LYS A 461 2.33 17.80 -11.62
C LYS A 461 1.00 17.43 -12.24
N ILE A 462 -0.10 17.87 -11.62
CA ILE A 462 -1.45 17.62 -12.16
C ILE A 462 -1.62 18.31 -13.53
N SER A 463 -1.13 19.54 -13.67
CA SER A 463 -1.16 20.27 -14.94
C SER A 463 -0.39 19.59 -16.09
N ASP A 464 0.61 18.75 -15.79
CA ASP A 464 1.30 17.94 -16.80
C ASP A 464 0.45 16.74 -17.21
N ALA A 465 -0.24 16.10 -16.26
CA ALA A 465 -1.18 15.01 -16.52
C ALA A 465 -2.42 15.49 -17.30
N GLU A 466 -3.02 16.62 -16.95
CA GLU A 466 -4.16 17.21 -17.68
C GLU A 466 -3.81 17.53 -19.14
N ARG A 467 -2.59 18.00 -19.38
CA ARG A 467 -2.11 18.40 -20.71
C ARG A 467 -1.75 17.19 -21.58
N ASN A 468 -1.22 16.13 -20.98
CA ASN A 468 -0.53 15.07 -21.73
C ASN A 468 -1.09 13.65 -21.51
N SER A 469 -2.13 13.48 -20.70
CA SER A 469 -2.80 12.20 -20.53
C SER A 469 -4.32 12.27 -20.75
N ALA A 470 -4.79 11.56 -21.77
CA ALA A 470 -6.21 11.32 -21.98
C ALA A 470 -6.79 10.41 -20.89
N TYR A 471 -6.00 9.45 -20.39
CA TYR A 471 -6.41 8.57 -19.29
C TYR A 471 -6.58 9.30 -17.96
N TRP A 472 -5.68 10.24 -17.62
CA TRP A 472 -5.85 11.12 -16.45
C TRP A 472 -7.13 11.93 -16.57
N GLY A 473 -7.33 12.62 -17.70
CA GLY A 473 -8.55 13.40 -17.91
C GLY A 473 -9.81 12.56 -17.83
N ALA A 474 -9.82 11.35 -18.41
CA ALA A 474 -10.96 10.45 -18.28
C ALA A 474 -11.20 10.05 -16.82
N THR A 475 -10.14 9.79 -16.05
CA THR A 475 -10.24 9.49 -14.61
C THR A 475 -10.90 10.64 -13.86
N GLU A 476 -10.46 11.89 -14.10
CA GLU A 476 -11.10 13.07 -13.50
C GLU A 476 -12.59 13.19 -13.85
N ASP A 477 -12.98 12.88 -15.09
CA ASP A 477 -14.38 12.89 -15.53
C ASP A 477 -15.23 11.84 -14.80
N MET A 478 -14.65 10.69 -14.40
CA MET A 478 -15.35 9.61 -13.68
C MET A 478 -15.46 9.85 -12.17
N THR A 479 -14.59 10.68 -11.60
CA THR A 479 -14.47 10.83 -10.14
C THR A 479 -15.70 11.42 -9.44
N PRO A 480 -16.50 12.33 -10.04
CA PRO A 480 -17.78 12.74 -9.47
C PRO A 480 -18.77 11.57 -9.30
N ASP A 481 -18.82 10.64 -10.26
CA ASP A 481 -19.64 9.43 -10.16
C ASP A 481 -19.11 8.50 -9.06
N MET A 482 -17.79 8.38 -8.92
CA MET A 482 -17.16 7.60 -7.85
C MET A 482 -17.43 8.19 -6.46
N ALA A 483 -17.51 9.51 -6.33
CA ALA A 483 -17.93 10.15 -5.09
C ALA A 483 -19.39 9.79 -4.74
N VAL A 484 -20.31 9.82 -5.71
CA VAL A 484 -21.71 9.41 -5.50
C VAL A 484 -21.79 7.93 -5.12
N PHE A 485 -20.98 7.06 -5.73
CA PHE A 485 -20.85 5.66 -5.35
C PHE A 485 -20.50 5.51 -3.86
N PHE A 486 -19.38 6.08 -3.40
CA PHE A 486 -18.97 5.92 -2.00
C PHE A 486 -19.90 6.61 -0.99
N LEU A 487 -20.52 7.73 -1.35
CA LEU A 487 -21.54 8.36 -0.51
C LEU A 487 -22.78 7.47 -0.34
N THR A 488 -23.07 6.63 -1.32
CA THR A 488 -24.20 5.69 -1.31
C THR A 488 -23.85 4.39 -0.60
N THR A 489 -22.74 3.75 -1.00
CA THR A 489 -22.41 2.35 -0.68
C THR A 489 -21.42 2.17 0.46
N GLY A 490 -20.64 3.20 0.80
CA GLY A 490 -19.70 3.20 1.93
C GLY A 490 -20.45 3.24 3.25
N ARG A 491 -21.08 2.14 3.65
CA ARG A 491 -21.93 1.99 4.85
C ARG A 491 -21.37 0.90 5.76
N ALA A 492 -21.45 1.12 7.07
CA ALA A 492 -20.99 0.17 8.08
C ALA A 492 -21.53 -1.26 7.89
N ASP A 493 -20.65 -2.24 8.04
CA ASP A 493 -20.95 -3.66 8.20
C ASP A 493 -21.12 -3.96 9.69
N LYS A 494 -22.36 -3.91 10.19
CA LYS A 494 -22.63 -4.12 11.62
C LYS A 494 -22.66 -5.62 11.90
N LEU A 495 -22.03 -6.04 13.01
CA LEU A 495 -21.98 -7.46 13.37
C LEU A 495 -23.38 -8.08 13.48
N LYS A 496 -24.36 -7.35 14.03
CA LYS A 496 -25.76 -7.81 14.16
C LYS A 496 -26.42 -8.20 12.83
N ASP A 497 -25.94 -7.64 11.71
CA ASP A 497 -26.49 -7.87 10.37
C ASP A 497 -25.82 -9.07 9.67
N ALA A 498 -24.75 -9.63 10.26
CA ALA A 498 -24.08 -10.82 9.75
C ALA A 498 -24.81 -12.12 10.12
N PRO A 499 -24.61 -13.23 9.39
CA PRO A 499 -25.16 -14.53 9.74
C PRO A 499 -24.80 -14.95 11.16
N ASN A 500 -25.80 -15.23 12.01
CA ASN A 500 -25.67 -15.50 13.45
C ASN A 500 -24.96 -14.39 14.26
N GLY A 501 -24.74 -13.21 13.67
CA GLY A 501 -24.00 -12.12 14.30
C GLY A 501 -24.61 -11.63 15.62
N ALA A 502 -25.95 -11.60 15.69
CA ALA A 502 -26.68 -11.21 16.89
C ALA A 502 -26.39 -12.12 18.10
N SER A 503 -26.04 -13.40 17.92
CA SER A 503 -25.71 -14.28 19.06
C SER A 503 -24.36 -13.98 19.71
N TYR A 504 -23.50 -13.20 19.04
CA TYR A 504 -22.22 -12.75 19.59
C TYR A 504 -22.32 -11.41 20.32
N LEU A 505 -23.51 -10.82 20.38
CA LEU A 505 -23.76 -9.54 21.01
C LEU A 505 -24.50 -9.70 22.33
N GLN A 506 -23.99 -9.05 23.36
CA GLN A 506 -24.78 -8.80 24.57
C GLN A 506 -25.93 -7.83 24.24
N PRO A 507 -27.07 -7.88 24.97
CA PRO A 507 -28.11 -6.87 24.83
C PRO A 507 -27.52 -5.47 25.02
N TYR A 508 -27.92 -4.52 24.17
CA TYR A 508 -27.32 -3.17 24.14
C TYR A 508 -27.56 -2.36 25.43
N ASP A 509 -28.56 -2.76 26.21
CA ASP A 509 -28.95 -2.20 27.51
C ASP A 509 -28.47 -3.04 28.70
N SER A 510 -27.71 -4.12 28.47
CA SER A 510 -27.11 -4.93 29.52
C SER A 510 -26.09 -4.13 30.34
N GLU A 511 -25.88 -4.54 31.60
CA GLU A 511 -24.96 -3.85 32.50
C GLU A 511 -23.50 -3.87 32.02
N ILE A 512 -23.08 -4.94 31.34
CA ILE A 512 -21.73 -5.03 30.76
C ILE A 512 -21.55 -4.05 29.59
N VAL A 513 -22.55 -3.92 28.70
CA VAL A 513 -22.50 -2.95 27.59
C VAL A 513 -22.60 -1.51 28.12
N LYS A 514 -23.44 -1.25 29.12
CA LYS A 514 -23.48 0.05 29.82
C LYS A 514 -22.13 0.40 30.46
N ARG A 515 -21.45 -0.56 31.07
CA ARG A 515 -20.08 -0.36 31.58
C ARG A 515 -19.10 -0.05 30.45
N GLY A 516 -19.18 -0.78 29.34
CA GLY A 516 -18.36 -0.53 28.14
C GLY A 516 -18.56 0.86 27.54
N LYS A 517 -19.81 1.34 27.48
CA LYS A 517 -20.18 2.70 27.09
C LYS A 517 -19.47 3.76 27.94
N LEU A 518 -19.47 3.59 29.27
CA LEU A 518 -18.77 4.48 30.20
C LEU A 518 -17.26 4.49 29.95
N VAL A 519 -16.66 3.29 29.89
CA VAL A 519 -15.21 3.14 29.66
C VAL A 519 -14.81 3.79 28.33
N PHE A 520 -15.58 3.56 27.26
CA PHE A 520 -15.35 4.17 25.96
C PHE A 520 -15.45 5.70 26.02
N ALA A 521 -16.50 6.24 26.66
CA ALA A 521 -16.71 7.69 26.77
C ALA A 521 -15.54 8.40 27.46
N GLU A 522 -15.01 7.80 28.54
CA GLU A 522 -13.97 8.42 29.37
C GLU A 522 -12.55 8.26 28.82
N ASN A 523 -12.29 7.19 28.04
CA ASN A 523 -10.93 6.79 27.67
C ASN A 523 -10.65 6.77 26.16
N CYS A 524 -11.68 6.60 25.32
CA CYS A 524 -11.49 6.35 23.88
C CYS A 524 -12.15 7.40 22.99
N ALA A 525 -13.31 7.92 23.39
CA ALA A 525 -14.17 8.76 22.55
C ALA A 525 -13.53 10.09 22.12
N ALA A 526 -12.56 10.62 22.86
CA ALA A 526 -11.82 11.81 22.46
C ALA A 526 -11.03 11.63 21.15
N CYS A 527 -10.61 10.41 20.82
CA CYS A 527 -9.95 10.12 19.53
C CYS A 527 -10.90 9.41 18.56
N HIS A 528 -11.77 8.54 19.08
CA HIS A 528 -12.58 7.59 18.32
C HIS A 528 -14.08 7.93 18.27
N SER A 529 -14.47 9.22 18.27
CA SER A 529 -15.86 9.62 18.08
C SER A 529 -15.96 10.90 17.28
N SER A 530 -16.84 10.94 16.27
CA SER A 530 -17.19 12.20 15.60
C SER A 530 -18.24 12.99 16.39
N LYS A 531 -18.97 12.30 17.29
CA LYS A 531 -19.98 12.88 18.18
C LYS A 531 -19.39 13.29 19.54
N ILE A 532 -18.40 14.19 19.57
CA ILE A 532 -17.91 14.79 20.82
C ILE A 532 -18.66 16.08 21.18
N PRO A 533 -18.74 16.44 22.48
CA PRO A 533 -19.38 17.69 22.94
C PRO A 533 -18.96 18.92 22.10
N PRO A 534 -19.81 19.95 21.97
CA PRO A 534 -19.36 21.22 21.40
C PRO A 534 -18.28 21.83 22.29
N ALA A 535 -17.22 22.37 21.69
CA ALA A 535 -16.24 23.15 22.44
C ALA A 535 -16.92 24.39 23.04
N PRO A 536 -16.56 24.83 24.26
CA PRO A 536 -17.08 26.07 24.81
C PRO A 536 -16.79 27.25 23.88
N ALA A 537 -17.73 28.17 23.72
CA ALA A 537 -17.55 29.33 22.86
C ALA A 537 -16.39 30.21 23.38
N ASN A 538 -15.59 30.75 22.45
CA ASN A 538 -14.42 31.60 22.75
C ASN A 538 -13.36 30.90 23.63
N SER A 539 -13.26 29.58 23.55
CA SER A 539 -12.28 28.78 24.31
C SER A 539 -10.93 28.67 23.62
N GLY A 540 -10.80 29.05 22.35
CA GLY A 540 -9.58 28.83 21.58
C GLY A 540 -9.42 27.43 21.02
N ILE A 541 -10.37 26.51 21.25
CA ILE A 541 -10.28 25.09 20.87
C ILE A 541 -10.66 24.87 19.40
N ASP A 542 -11.78 25.45 18.98
CA ASP A 542 -12.36 25.36 17.64
C ASP A 542 -12.64 26.76 17.05
N ASP A 543 -11.94 27.80 17.54
CA ASP A 543 -12.08 29.20 17.09
C ASP A 543 -10.71 29.84 16.77
N GLY A 544 -10.75 31.03 16.14
CA GLY A 544 -9.54 31.75 15.72
C GLY A 544 -8.66 30.92 14.80
N ILE A 545 -7.38 30.78 15.14
CA ILE A 545 -6.40 29.96 14.40
C ILE A 545 -6.74 28.45 14.41
N CYS A 546 -7.62 28.01 15.32
CA CYS A 546 -8.07 26.62 15.46
C CYS A 546 -9.45 26.36 14.85
N ALA A 547 -10.04 27.37 14.18
CA ALA A 547 -11.27 27.20 13.43
C ALA A 547 -11.10 26.09 12.37
N GLY A 548 -12.12 25.24 12.22
CA GLY A 548 -12.03 24.08 11.33
C GLY A 548 -11.08 22.99 11.82
N GLY A 549 -10.81 22.92 13.13
CA GLY A 549 -9.93 21.94 13.77
C GLY A 549 -8.45 22.32 13.83
N GLY A 550 -8.07 23.44 13.21
CA GLY A 550 -6.69 23.89 13.05
C GLY A 550 -5.95 23.13 11.94
N ALA A 551 -4.98 23.80 11.33
CA ALA A 551 -4.06 23.23 10.35
C ALA A 551 -2.77 24.11 10.29
N GLY A 552 -1.79 23.73 9.48
CA GLY A 552 -0.61 24.57 9.25
C GLY A 552 0.34 24.66 10.45
N PRO A 553 1.19 25.71 10.50
CA PRO A 553 2.27 25.81 11.48
C PRO A 553 1.79 25.93 12.93
N GLU A 554 0.56 26.40 13.16
CA GLU A 554 -0.05 26.52 14.48
C GLU A 554 -0.79 25.26 14.96
N TYR A 555 -0.88 24.21 14.12
CA TYR A 555 -1.69 23.02 14.42
C TYR A 555 -1.40 22.42 15.79
N ARG A 556 -0.13 22.39 16.23
CA ARG A 556 0.23 21.84 17.53
C ARG A 556 -0.42 22.59 18.69
N GLN A 557 -0.54 23.92 18.60
CA GLN A 557 -1.22 24.71 19.62
C GLN A 557 -2.71 24.34 19.69
N CYS A 558 -3.35 24.16 18.54
CA CYS A 558 -4.75 23.75 18.47
C CYS A 558 -4.99 22.35 19.03
N TRP A 559 -4.11 21.41 18.68
CA TRP A 559 -4.13 20.07 19.26
C TRP A 559 -3.98 20.10 20.78
N ASP A 560 -3.00 20.84 21.31
CA ASP A 560 -2.74 20.88 22.76
C ASP A 560 -3.93 21.49 23.53
N ARG A 561 -4.59 22.53 23.00
CA ARG A 561 -5.83 23.10 23.58
C ARG A 561 -6.98 22.08 23.56
N TYR A 562 -7.19 21.44 22.42
CA TYR A 562 -8.20 20.39 22.27
C TYR A 562 -7.96 19.25 23.26
N TRP A 563 -6.73 18.75 23.33
CA TRP A 563 -6.39 17.63 24.19
C TRP A 563 -6.54 17.98 25.67
N GLN A 564 -6.10 19.16 26.09
CA GLN A 564 -6.29 19.63 27.46
C GLN A 564 -7.78 19.66 27.86
N TRP A 565 -8.64 20.17 26.97
CA TRP A 565 -10.09 20.17 27.19
C TRP A 565 -10.69 18.77 27.16
N ALA A 566 -10.29 17.91 26.22
CA ALA A 566 -10.77 16.53 26.12
C ALA A 566 -10.43 15.70 27.38
N GLN A 567 -9.37 16.08 28.11
CA GLN A 567 -9.03 15.47 29.39
C GLN A 567 -9.79 16.04 30.59
N SER A 568 -10.55 17.12 30.43
CA SER A 568 -11.23 17.79 31.54
C SER A 568 -12.42 16.98 32.08
N PRO A 569 -12.76 17.12 33.38
CA PRO A 569 -13.95 16.50 33.96
C PRO A 569 -15.24 16.89 33.24
N GLU A 570 -15.33 18.14 32.74
CA GLU A 570 -16.48 18.67 32.00
C GLU A 570 -16.68 17.89 30.70
N PHE A 571 -15.62 17.74 29.90
CA PHE A 571 -15.68 16.97 28.66
C PHE A 571 -16.12 15.53 28.93
N LYS A 572 -15.50 14.87 29.91
CA LYS A 572 -15.80 13.47 30.24
C LYS A 572 -17.25 13.28 30.69
N ARG A 573 -17.78 14.17 31.56
CA ARG A 573 -19.21 14.13 31.97
C ARG A 573 -20.15 14.29 30.79
N GLU A 574 -19.91 15.28 29.92
CA GLU A 574 -20.76 15.51 28.75
C GLU A 574 -20.65 14.38 27.72
N MET A 575 -19.45 13.80 27.56
CA MET A 575 -19.23 12.65 26.69
C MET A 575 -19.97 11.41 27.21
N VAL A 576 -19.90 11.12 28.51
CA VAL A 576 -20.66 10.04 29.16
C VAL A 576 -22.16 10.20 28.91
N LYS A 577 -22.69 11.41 29.15
CA LYS A 577 -24.09 11.73 28.88
C LYS A 577 -24.46 11.39 27.44
N ARG A 578 -23.63 11.81 26.49
CA ARG A 578 -23.86 11.59 25.05
C ARG A 578 -23.82 10.13 24.61
N VAL A 579 -23.01 9.30 25.27
CA VAL A 579 -22.92 7.87 24.95
C VAL A 579 -24.08 7.08 25.56
N LEU A 580 -24.56 7.48 26.73
CA LEU A 580 -25.62 6.78 27.47
C LEU A 580 -27.03 7.20 27.08
N GLU A 581 -27.23 8.45 26.67
CA GLU A 581 -28.54 9.02 26.36
C GLU A 581 -28.75 9.11 24.84
N PRO A 582 -29.98 8.87 24.34
CA PRO A 582 -30.33 9.18 22.96
C PRO A 582 -30.06 10.66 22.63
N GLY A 583 -29.72 10.93 21.37
CA GLY A 583 -29.57 12.28 20.87
C GLY A 583 -30.87 13.08 20.90
N PRO A 584 -30.83 14.41 20.70
CA PRO A 584 -32.03 15.24 20.58
C PRO A 584 -32.99 14.82 19.46
N ASP A 585 -32.49 14.08 18.46
CA ASP A 585 -33.23 13.49 17.35
C ASP A 585 -33.78 12.08 17.66
N GLY A 586 -33.59 11.60 18.89
CA GLY A 586 -34.01 10.28 19.35
C GLY A 586 -33.13 9.12 18.88
N LYS A 587 -32.02 9.40 18.18
CA LYS A 587 -31.11 8.36 17.67
C LYS A 587 -30.09 7.94 18.71
N ASP A 588 -29.62 6.69 18.59
CA ASP A 588 -28.57 6.19 19.47
C ASP A 588 -27.22 6.84 19.17
N PHE A 589 -26.31 6.76 20.13
CA PHE A 589 -24.97 7.33 20.01
C PHE A 589 -24.23 6.88 18.74
N LEU A 590 -24.36 5.61 18.34
CA LEU A 590 -23.66 5.05 17.18
C LEU A 590 -24.22 5.51 15.82
N ASP A 591 -25.47 5.97 15.75
CA ASP A 591 -26.10 6.35 14.47
C ASP A 591 -25.50 7.64 13.90
N GLY A 592 -24.81 7.59 12.77
CA GLY A 592 -24.10 8.76 12.21
C GLY A 592 -22.86 9.16 13.01
N ASN A 593 -22.34 8.27 13.84
CA ASN A 593 -21.00 8.42 14.43
C ASN A 593 -19.97 7.72 13.54
N TYR A 594 -18.99 8.48 13.06
CA TYR A 594 -17.90 7.94 12.24
C TYR A 594 -16.82 7.25 13.10
N LEU A 595 -16.96 7.26 14.43
CA LEU A 595 -16.08 6.61 15.39
C LEU A 595 -14.59 7.01 15.21
N SER A 596 -14.39 8.27 14.83
CA SER A 596 -13.10 8.95 14.68
C SER A 596 -13.33 10.45 14.71
N THR A 597 -12.39 11.22 15.27
CA THR A 597 -12.39 12.69 15.16
C THR A 597 -11.74 13.19 13.88
N GLU A 598 -11.03 12.36 13.11
CA GLU A 598 -10.23 12.78 11.93
C GLU A 598 -9.14 13.83 12.20
N ARG A 599 -8.93 14.21 13.46
CA ARG A 599 -7.82 15.07 13.86
C ARG A 599 -6.52 14.30 13.74
N ARG A 600 -5.47 14.97 13.28
CA ARG A 600 -4.12 14.44 13.25
C ARG A 600 -3.56 14.36 14.67
N ILE A 601 -3.47 13.18 15.24
CA ILE A 601 -2.93 12.92 16.58
C ILE A 601 -1.40 12.87 16.51
N PRO A 602 -0.68 13.61 17.36
CA PRO A 602 0.76 13.65 17.28
C PRO A 602 1.39 12.38 17.88
N LEU A 603 2.47 11.92 17.25
CA LEU A 603 3.17 10.67 17.60
C LEU A 603 3.66 10.64 19.05
N ASP A 604 4.02 11.78 19.63
CA ASP A 604 4.45 11.89 21.04
C ASP A 604 3.33 11.60 22.05
N LEU A 605 2.06 11.57 21.61
CA LEU A 605 0.95 11.10 22.41
C LEU A 605 0.64 9.62 22.19
N VAL A 606 0.49 9.19 20.94
CA VAL A 606 0.04 7.81 20.63
C VAL A 606 1.14 6.78 20.80
N GLN A 607 2.41 7.18 20.67
CA GLN A 607 3.59 6.32 20.89
C GLN A 607 3.54 4.98 20.14
N VAL A 608 2.97 4.97 18.93
CA VAL A 608 3.02 3.82 18.01
C VAL A 608 4.40 3.73 17.34
N ASN A 609 4.61 2.77 16.44
CA ASN A 609 5.84 2.72 15.63
C ASN A 609 6.12 4.08 14.95
N ALA A 610 7.29 4.63 15.22
CA ALA A 610 7.65 5.97 14.81
C ALA A 610 7.94 6.12 13.32
N CYS A 611 8.13 5.04 12.55
CA CYS A 611 8.38 5.13 11.11
C CYS A 611 7.10 5.36 10.32
N GLY A 612 5.97 4.87 10.85
CA GLY A 612 4.66 5.04 10.26
C GLY A 612 4.36 6.46 9.75
N PRO A 613 4.39 7.51 10.58
CA PRO A 613 3.98 8.87 10.22
C PRO A 613 5.12 9.74 9.67
N LEU A 614 6.26 9.16 9.28
CA LEU A 614 7.42 9.90 8.79
C LEU A 614 7.57 9.88 7.26
N ALA A 615 6.62 9.25 6.56
CA ALA A 615 6.52 9.21 5.10
C ALA A 615 6.80 10.59 4.50
N SER A 616 7.67 10.65 3.48
CA SER A 616 8.05 11.93 2.85
C SER A 616 7.48 12.14 1.46
N ASN A 617 6.80 11.15 0.88
CA ASN A 617 6.30 11.28 -0.49
C ASN A 617 5.27 12.41 -0.69
N ALA A 618 4.56 12.82 0.36
CA ALA A 618 3.54 13.87 0.32
C ALA A 618 4.04 15.23 0.80
N LEU A 619 5.35 15.47 0.70
CA LEU A 619 5.96 16.71 1.12
C LEU A 619 6.21 17.62 -0.06
N LYS A 620 6.67 18.83 0.25
CA LYS A 620 7.05 19.81 -0.76
C LYS A 620 8.17 19.24 -1.64
N ASP A 621 8.00 19.42 -2.95
CA ASP A 621 8.94 18.96 -3.97
C ASP A 621 9.10 17.41 -4.07
N ASP A 622 8.27 16.64 -3.36
CA ASP A 622 8.17 15.18 -3.49
C ASP A 622 7.02 14.75 -4.42
N VAL A 623 6.95 13.45 -4.71
CA VAL A 623 6.08 12.85 -5.74
C VAL A 623 4.60 13.23 -5.62
N TRP A 624 4.06 13.33 -4.41
CA TRP A 624 2.65 13.68 -4.13
C TRP A 624 2.46 15.14 -3.73
N ASN A 625 3.39 16.03 -4.10
CA ASN A 625 3.29 17.45 -3.79
C ASN A 625 1.92 18.02 -4.18
N ASP A 626 1.46 17.81 -5.42
CA ASP A 626 0.19 18.38 -5.86
C ASP A 626 -1.04 17.68 -5.22
N PHE A 627 -0.85 16.58 -4.49
CA PHE A 627 -1.92 15.82 -3.83
C PHE A 627 -1.90 15.94 -2.30
N SER A 628 -1.23 16.95 -1.78
CA SER A 628 -1.16 17.25 -0.35
C SER A 628 -1.20 18.76 -0.12
N SER A 629 -1.99 19.24 0.84
CA SER A 629 -2.15 20.67 1.10
C SER A 629 -0.89 21.35 1.65
N ASP A 630 -0.72 22.63 1.34
CA ASP A 630 0.29 23.52 1.93
C ASP A 630 0.25 23.53 3.47
N THR A 631 -0.96 23.53 4.04
CA THR A 631 -1.14 23.45 5.51
C THR A 631 -0.75 22.10 6.12
N TYR A 632 -0.83 21.01 5.37
CA TYR A 632 -0.27 19.71 5.80
C TYR A 632 1.26 19.77 5.79
N LYS A 633 1.86 20.27 4.71
CA LYS A 633 3.33 20.34 4.54
C LYS A 633 4.01 21.27 5.53
N THR A 634 3.25 22.12 6.22
CA THR A 634 3.74 23.08 7.22
C THR A 634 3.43 22.67 8.66
N LEU A 635 2.89 21.47 8.90
CA LEU A 635 2.66 20.99 10.27
C LEU A 635 3.98 20.98 11.07
N PRO A 636 3.99 21.51 12.30
CA PRO A 636 5.20 21.63 13.09
C PRO A 636 5.71 20.26 13.56
N PRO A 637 6.99 20.13 13.92
CA PRO A 637 7.50 18.91 14.53
C PRO A 637 6.77 18.61 15.85
N VAL A 638 6.52 17.32 16.10
CA VAL A 638 6.06 16.83 17.40
C VAL A 638 7.21 16.81 18.42
N LYS A 639 6.92 16.56 19.70
CA LYS A 639 7.96 16.41 20.72
C LYS A 639 8.83 15.17 20.44
N PRO A 640 10.07 15.12 20.98
CA PRO A 640 10.88 13.92 20.88
C PRO A 640 10.15 12.70 21.44
N VAL A 641 10.30 11.57 20.77
CA VAL A 641 9.73 10.28 21.19
C VAL A 641 10.83 9.30 21.56
N THR A 642 10.51 8.36 22.45
CA THR A 642 11.44 7.27 22.79
C THR A 642 11.31 6.16 21.75
N ILE A 643 12.43 5.78 21.15
CA ILE A 643 12.57 4.59 20.31
C ILE A 643 13.55 3.62 20.98
N ASN A 644 13.57 2.36 20.54
CA ASN A 644 14.48 1.36 21.08
C ASN A 644 15.51 0.97 20.05
N HIS A 645 16.78 0.90 20.45
CA HIS A 645 17.82 0.32 19.64
C HIS A 645 17.44 -1.14 19.31
N PRO A 646 17.42 -1.55 18.04
CA PRO A 646 16.82 -2.82 17.64
C PRO A 646 17.54 -4.04 18.23
N VAL A 647 18.83 -3.95 18.51
CA VAL A 647 19.61 -5.05 19.10
C VAL A 647 19.62 -5.01 20.64
N SER A 648 20.21 -3.96 21.22
CA SER A 648 20.36 -3.86 22.67
C SER A 648 19.07 -3.57 23.43
N GLY A 649 17.98 -3.16 22.75
CA GLY A 649 16.75 -2.69 23.37
C GLY A 649 16.88 -1.34 24.09
N ALA A 650 18.08 -0.74 24.11
CA ALA A 650 18.35 0.49 24.83
C ALA A 650 17.47 1.63 24.31
N PRO A 651 16.79 2.38 25.19
CA PRO A 651 15.96 3.50 24.78
C PRO A 651 16.83 4.67 24.30
N SER A 652 16.37 5.37 23.27
CA SER A 652 16.97 6.62 22.80
C SER A 652 15.89 7.62 22.40
N SER A 653 16.26 8.91 22.38
CA SER A 653 15.36 9.98 21.96
C SER A 653 15.46 10.17 20.44
N PHE A 654 14.31 10.27 19.77
CA PHE A 654 14.18 10.52 18.35
C PHE A 654 13.29 11.74 18.11
N GLN A 655 13.74 12.68 17.28
CA GLN A 655 13.03 13.92 16.97
C GLN A 655 12.49 13.87 15.53
N PRO A 656 11.17 13.71 15.33
CA PRO A 656 10.55 13.92 14.02
C PRO A 656 10.80 15.33 13.50
N LEU A 657 11.05 15.47 12.19
CA LEU A 657 11.45 16.74 11.57
C LEU A 657 10.29 17.74 11.37
N GLY A 658 9.04 17.29 11.48
CA GLY A 658 7.88 18.10 11.12
C GLY A 658 7.69 18.16 9.60
N ASN A 659 7.22 19.30 9.10
CA ASN A 659 6.83 19.51 7.71
C ASN A 659 5.78 18.47 7.27
N GLY A 660 4.72 18.27 8.06
CA GLY A 660 3.71 17.21 7.81
C GLY A 660 3.98 15.90 8.54
N ARG A 661 5.25 15.59 8.86
CA ARG A 661 5.63 14.34 9.51
C ARG A 661 5.31 14.33 11.01
N GLY A 662 5.05 13.14 11.54
CA GLY A 662 4.90 12.88 12.98
C GLY A 662 3.45 12.83 13.47
N TYR A 663 2.47 12.78 12.57
CA TYR A 663 1.06 12.74 12.92
C TYR A 663 0.33 11.54 12.30
N PHE A 664 -0.68 11.03 13.01
CA PHE A 664 -1.58 9.98 12.54
C PHE A 664 -3.02 10.44 12.62
N ARG A 665 -3.84 10.01 11.66
CA ARG A 665 -5.28 10.01 11.81
C ARG A 665 -5.69 8.82 12.70
N PRO A 666 -6.60 8.99 13.67
CA PRO A 666 -7.19 7.85 14.37
C PRO A 666 -7.93 6.98 13.36
N ALA A 667 -7.70 5.66 13.43
CA ALA A 667 -8.52 4.74 12.67
C ALA A 667 -9.99 4.86 13.12
N SER A 668 -10.91 4.85 12.16
CA SER A 668 -12.34 4.72 12.49
C SER A 668 -12.56 3.33 13.08
N LEU A 669 -13.37 3.25 14.14
CA LEU A 669 -13.77 1.97 14.72
C LEU A 669 -15.07 1.40 14.11
N VAL A 670 -15.62 2.06 13.07
CA VAL A 670 -16.79 1.54 12.35
C VAL A 670 -16.47 0.15 11.81
N SER A 671 -17.31 -0.83 12.16
CA SER A 671 -17.16 -2.21 11.68
C SER A 671 -15.81 -2.85 12.03
N VAL A 672 -15.15 -2.39 13.10
CA VAL A 672 -13.78 -2.82 13.45
C VAL A 672 -13.66 -4.33 13.72
N TRP A 673 -14.76 -4.99 14.07
CA TRP A 673 -14.85 -6.45 14.19
C TRP A 673 -14.51 -7.17 12.86
N SER A 674 -14.78 -6.54 11.73
CA SER A 674 -14.55 -7.10 10.41
C SER A 674 -13.14 -6.82 9.89
N THR A 675 -12.47 -5.76 10.38
CA THR A 675 -11.21 -5.25 9.82
C THR A 675 -9.95 -5.73 10.54
N ALA A 676 -10.06 -6.61 11.53
CA ALA A 676 -8.91 -7.22 12.20
C ALA A 676 -8.05 -8.01 11.18
N PRO A 677 -6.72 -8.17 11.38
CA PRO A 677 -5.92 -7.76 12.55
C PRO A 677 -5.78 -6.24 12.77
N PHE A 678 -5.18 -5.82 13.89
CA PHE A 678 -5.07 -4.39 14.27
C PHE A 678 -3.70 -3.79 14.03
N LEU A 679 -3.64 -2.46 14.22
CA LEU A 679 -2.60 -1.52 13.80
C LEU A 679 -2.58 -1.29 12.30
N SER A 680 -1.92 -0.20 11.89
CA SER A 680 -1.87 0.20 10.49
C SER A 680 -1.18 -0.84 9.59
N ASN A 681 -0.52 -1.85 10.14
CA ASN A 681 0.26 -2.87 9.44
C ASN A 681 -0.20 -4.32 9.77
N ASN A 682 -1.37 -4.50 10.39
CA ASN A 682 -1.90 -5.82 10.83
C ASN A 682 -1.01 -6.60 11.82
N SER A 683 -0.07 -5.96 12.51
CA SER A 683 0.88 -6.67 13.38
C SER A 683 0.35 -7.10 14.75
N LEU A 684 -0.89 -6.74 15.12
CA LEU A 684 -1.56 -7.23 16.35
C LEU A 684 -2.72 -8.18 16.03
N GLY A 685 -2.68 -9.39 16.58
CA GLY A 685 -3.62 -10.47 16.30
C GLY A 685 -3.08 -11.55 15.38
N LEU A 686 -1.76 -11.67 15.24
CA LEU A 686 -1.11 -12.69 14.40
C LEU A 686 -0.32 -13.69 15.24
N GLU A 687 -0.47 -14.97 14.93
CA GLU A 687 0.26 -16.09 15.55
C GLU A 687 1.49 -16.47 14.70
N GLU A 688 2.66 -16.61 15.33
CA GLU A 688 3.79 -17.37 14.75
C GLU A 688 3.63 -18.85 15.11
N PRO A 689 3.78 -19.84 14.19
CA PRO A 689 4.23 -19.84 12.80
C PRO A 689 3.09 -20.05 11.78
N LYS A 690 1.83 -20.01 12.25
CA LYS A 690 0.63 -20.36 11.50
C LYS A 690 0.39 -19.49 10.26
N SER A 691 0.94 -18.28 10.19
CA SER A 691 0.83 -17.40 9.02
C SER A 691 2.08 -17.38 8.11
N HIS A 692 3.26 -17.75 8.61
CA HIS A 692 4.52 -17.50 7.88
C HIS A 692 5.30 -18.75 7.47
N ALA A 693 5.07 -19.90 8.12
CA ALA A 693 5.65 -21.16 7.69
C ALA A 693 4.52 -22.06 7.20
N TYR A 694 4.18 -21.95 5.92
CA TYR A 694 3.44 -22.97 5.17
C TYR A 694 2.51 -23.82 6.05
N ARG A 695 1.40 -23.23 6.56
CA ARG A 695 0.31 -24.05 7.12
C ARG A 695 -0.01 -25.07 6.03
N LEU A 696 0.15 -26.35 6.35
CA LEU A 696 0.12 -27.54 5.46
C LEU A 696 1.48 -28.13 5.03
N GLY A 697 2.59 -27.74 5.67
CA GLY A 697 3.72 -28.62 5.91
C GLY A 697 3.36 -29.69 6.93
N GLY A 698 2.49 -30.63 6.58
CA GLY A 698 2.33 -31.86 7.34
C GLY A 698 3.63 -32.65 7.28
N GLU A 699 4.46 -32.54 8.32
CA GLU A 699 5.80 -33.13 8.48
C GLU A 699 6.76 -32.88 7.30
N ALA A 700 8.01 -32.54 7.60
CA ALA A 700 9.12 -32.50 6.65
C ALA A 700 9.50 -33.91 6.08
N SER A 701 8.53 -34.81 5.89
CA SER A 701 8.70 -36.24 5.58
C SER A 701 7.98 -36.72 4.31
N ARG A 702 7.37 -35.85 3.48
CA ARG A 702 6.92 -36.29 2.14
C ARG A 702 8.13 -36.58 1.26
N LYS A 703 8.37 -37.87 1.01
CA LYS A 703 9.42 -38.37 0.11
C LYS A 703 9.25 -37.76 -1.29
N GLU A 704 10.34 -37.31 -1.89
CA GLU A 704 10.45 -36.83 -3.29
C GLU A 704 9.89 -37.81 -4.35
N THR A 705 9.47 -39.01 -3.97
CA THR A 705 8.99 -40.08 -4.87
C THR A 705 7.47 -40.22 -4.94
N GLU A 706 6.67 -39.43 -4.22
CA GLU A 706 5.20 -39.46 -4.40
C GLU A 706 4.75 -38.58 -5.57
N PRO A 707 3.92 -39.09 -6.50
CA PRO A 707 3.37 -38.27 -7.57
C PRO A 707 2.51 -37.14 -6.98
N TYR A 708 2.60 -35.96 -7.61
CA TYR A 708 1.95 -34.66 -7.34
C TYR A 708 0.40 -34.69 -7.30
N ARG A 709 -0.23 -35.72 -6.70
CA ARG A 709 -1.64 -36.08 -6.91
C ARG A 709 -2.60 -35.79 -5.75
N ALA A 710 -2.12 -35.23 -4.65
CA ALA A 710 -2.99 -34.66 -3.63
C ALA A 710 -2.50 -33.24 -3.35
N ASP A 711 -3.12 -32.26 -4.00
CA ASP A 711 -2.91 -30.84 -3.71
C ASP A 711 -3.20 -30.61 -2.23
N PRO A 712 -2.18 -30.32 -1.39
CA PRO A 712 -2.40 -30.07 0.04
C PRO A 712 -3.28 -28.83 0.27
N TYR A 713 -3.40 -27.94 -0.73
CA TYR A 713 -4.20 -26.71 -0.69
C TYR A 713 -5.63 -26.89 -1.20
N LYS A 714 -6.02 -28.11 -1.59
CA LYS A 714 -7.40 -28.45 -1.93
C LYS A 714 -8.21 -28.72 -0.66
N THR A 715 -8.14 -27.82 0.32
CA THR A 715 -9.17 -27.74 1.36
C THR A 715 -10.27 -26.86 0.80
N VAL A 716 -11.43 -27.46 0.50
CA VAL A 716 -12.63 -26.65 0.21
C VAL A 716 -13.16 -26.20 1.57
N ASP A 717 -12.46 -25.23 2.16
CA ASP A 717 -12.87 -24.65 3.42
C ASP A 717 -14.10 -23.79 3.14
N HIS A 718 -15.21 -24.16 3.79
CA HIS A 718 -16.49 -23.49 3.62
C HIS A 718 -16.80 -22.60 4.81
N CYS A 719 -17.65 -21.59 4.62
CA CYS A 719 -18.29 -20.90 5.73
C CYS A 719 -19.60 -21.60 6.13
N PRO A 720 -19.82 -21.89 7.43
CA PRO A 720 -18.91 -21.66 8.57
C PRO A 720 -17.69 -22.61 8.57
N SER A 721 -16.52 -22.08 8.97
CA SER A 721 -15.25 -22.81 8.98
C SER A 721 -15.25 -23.94 10.02
N ALA A 722 -14.59 -25.06 9.69
CA ALA A 722 -14.34 -26.14 10.65
C ALA A 722 -13.27 -25.76 11.71
N ASP A 723 -12.34 -24.87 11.36
CA ASP A 723 -11.36 -24.27 12.27
C ASP A 723 -11.69 -22.78 12.45
N PRO A 724 -12.24 -22.36 13.60
CA PRO A 724 -12.51 -20.95 13.87
C PRO A 724 -11.23 -20.12 14.04
N ASP A 725 -10.07 -20.75 14.29
CA ASP A 725 -8.77 -20.10 14.41
C ASP A 725 -7.98 -20.09 13.07
N ASN A 726 -8.64 -20.41 11.96
CA ASN A 726 -8.09 -20.22 10.62
C ASN A 726 -8.21 -18.73 10.23
N PRO A 727 -7.09 -17.97 10.19
CA PRO A 727 -7.13 -16.55 9.88
C PRO A 727 -7.38 -16.27 8.39
N ASP A 728 -7.32 -17.29 7.52
CA ASP A 728 -7.48 -17.17 6.07
C ASP A 728 -8.95 -17.27 5.63
N MET A 729 -9.84 -17.65 6.56
CA MET A 729 -11.27 -17.81 6.29
C MET A 729 -12.04 -16.50 6.52
N PRO A 730 -12.91 -16.08 5.57
CA PRO A 730 -13.68 -14.84 5.69
C PRO A 730 -14.97 -14.96 6.51
N CYS A 731 -15.18 -16.08 7.21
CA CYS A 731 -16.39 -16.36 7.95
C CYS A 731 -16.55 -15.46 9.19
N VAL A 732 -17.79 -15.26 9.64
CA VAL A 732 -18.12 -14.40 10.79
C VAL A 732 -17.35 -14.82 12.05
N GLU A 733 -17.32 -16.12 12.38
CA GLU A 733 -16.62 -16.62 13.56
C GLU A 733 -15.11 -16.40 13.47
N ASN A 734 -14.48 -16.66 12.32
CA ASN A 734 -13.04 -16.45 12.10
C ASN A 734 -12.65 -14.97 12.24
N ARG A 735 -13.46 -14.05 11.68
CA ARG A 735 -13.26 -12.60 11.86
C ARG A 735 -13.37 -12.20 13.33
N LEU A 736 -14.35 -12.74 14.05
CA LEU A 736 -14.52 -12.48 15.49
C LEU A 736 -13.37 -13.02 16.33
N ARG A 737 -12.80 -14.19 16.00
CA ARG A 737 -11.60 -14.73 16.66
C ARG A 737 -10.40 -13.81 16.45
N GLN A 738 -10.21 -13.31 15.23
CA GLN A 738 -9.15 -12.35 14.95
C GLN A 738 -9.37 -11.00 15.63
N PHE A 739 -10.61 -10.49 15.64
CA PHE A 739 -10.98 -9.29 16.39
C PHE A 739 -10.66 -9.46 17.88
N ASP A 740 -11.14 -10.55 18.49
CA ASP A 740 -10.95 -10.84 19.91
C ASP A 740 -9.47 -10.87 20.27
N ARG A 741 -8.67 -11.59 19.48
CA ARG A 741 -7.23 -11.62 19.69
C ARG A 741 -6.58 -10.24 19.55
N SER A 742 -6.86 -9.52 18.46
CA SER A 742 -6.28 -8.21 18.19
C SER A 742 -6.62 -7.18 19.27
N ILE A 743 -7.87 -7.15 19.74
CA ILE A 743 -8.29 -6.20 20.78
C ILE A 743 -7.66 -6.54 22.13
N HIS A 744 -7.51 -7.82 22.46
CA HIS A 744 -6.80 -8.25 23.66
C HIS A 744 -5.30 -7.91 23.59
N GLU A 745 -4.62 -8.11 22.46
CA GLU A 745 -3.22 -7.69 22.31
C GLU A 745 -3.05 -6.16 22.35
N LEU A 746 -4.07 -5.41 21.92
CA LEU A 746 -4.08 -3.95 22.04
C LEU A 746 -4.18 -3.52 23.51
N LEU A 747 -5.13 -4.09 24.27
CA LEU A 747 -5.43 -3.75 25.68
C LEU A 747 -4.50 -4.41 26.70
N TYR A 748 -3.77 -5.47 26.32
CA TYR A 748 -2.78 -6.17 27.14
C TYR A 748 -1.44 -6.20 26.39
N PRO A 749 -0.66 -5.09 26.41
CA PRO A 749 0.61 -5.00 25.66
C PRO A 749 1.63 -6.10 25.98
N GLU A 750 1.56 -6.70 27.16
CA GLU A 750 2.37 -7.84 27.57
C GLU A 750 2.09 -9.13 26.80
N ARG A 751 0.90 -9.26 26.19
CA ARG A 751 0.52 -10.40 25.33
C ARG A 751 1.01 -10.26 23.89
N ARG A 752 1.48 -9.07 23.49
CA ARG A 752 1.97 -8.82 22.13
C ARG A 752 3.19 -9.70 21.84
N ARG A 753 3.30 -10.13 20.59
CA ARG A 753 4.48 -10.85 20.08
C ARG A 753 5.77 -10.09 20.39
N ARG A 754 6.81 -10.81 20.80
CA ARG A 754 8.17 -10.27 21.01
C ARG A 754 9.19 -10.95 20.11
N ASP A 755 10.25 -10.22 19.79
CA ASP A 755 11.39 -10.76 19.06
C ASP A 755 12.16 -11.74 19.96
N PRO A 756 12.41 -12.99 19.50
CA PRO A 756 13.14 -13.97 20.30
C PRO A 756 14.65 -13.70 20.37
N THR A 757 15.18 -12.81 19.53
CA THR A 757 16.62 -12.59 19.33
C THR A 757 17.17 -11.33 19.99
N THR A 758 16.31 -10.42 20.48
CA THR A 758 16.77 -9.12 21.03
C THR A 758 16.05 -8.73 22.31
N ALA A 759 16.61 -7.73 22.99
CA ALA A 759 16.01 -7.14 24.19
C ALA A 759 14.98 -6.03 23.87
N ALA A 760 14.71 -5.74 22.58
CA ALA A 760 13.76 -4.71 22.21
C ALA A 760 12.31 -5.12 22.58
N PRO A 761 11.47 -4.19 23.07
CA PRO A 761 10.14 -4.50 23.60
C PRO A 761 9.08 -4.65 22.49
N GLY A 762 9.20 -5.68 21.65
CA GLY A 762 8.21 -6.02 20.63
C GLY A 762 8.79 -6.85 19.48
N TYR A 763 8.09 -6.87 18.35
CA TYR A 763 8.45 -7.65 17.16
C TYR A 763 9.11 -6.77 16.09
N MET A 764 10.02 -7.34 15.30
CA MET A 764 10.68 -6.68 14.17
C MET A 764 10.68 -7.59 12.94
N TYR A 765 10.53 -7.01 11.75
CA TYR A 765 10.65 -7.75 10.50
C TYR A 765 12.09 -8.20 10.24
N ARG A 766 12.26 -9.49 9.96
CA ARG A 766 13.57 -10.14 9.76
C ARG A 766 13.56 -11.06 8.56
N THR A 767 14.72 -11.21 7.94
CA THR A 767 14.93 -12.20 6.88
C THR A 767 14.71 -13.61 7.42
N THR A 768 13.99 -14.44 6.68
CA THR A 768 13.71 -15.83 7.08
C THR A 768 14.80 -16.82 6.64
N ALA A 769 15.73 -16.37 5.79
CA ALA A 769 16.85 -17.14 5.27
C ALA A 769 18.02 -16.22 4.82
N PRO A 770 19.22 -16.78 4.52
CA PRO A 770 20.28 -16.04 3.85
C PRO A 770 19.77 -15.42 2.54
N THR A 771 20.07 -14.14 2.32
CA THR A 771 19.50 -13.39 1.19
C THR A 771 20.47 -12.39 0.59
N CYS A 772 20.33 -12.11 -0.71
CA CYS A 772 21.07 -11.06 -1.40
C CYS A 772 20.15 -9.96 -1.91
N ILE A 773 20.65 -8.74 -1.92
CA ILE A 773 20.05 -7.62 -2.66
C ILE A 773 20.41 -7.84 -4.13
N ARG A 774 19.41 -7.99 -4.99
CA ARG A 774 19.60 -8.24 -6.42
C ARG A 774 19.00 -7.08 -7.22
N ALA A 775 19.81 -6.48 -8.08
CA ALA A 775 19.36 -5.48 -9.04
C ALA A 775 19.80 -5.93 -10.44
N PRO A 776 18.87 -6.08 -11.39
CA PRO A 776 19.23 -6.49 -12.75
C PRO A 776 19.97 -5.37 -13.47
N LYS A 777 20.67 -5.71 -14.55
CA LYS A 777 21.54 -4.78 -15.28
C LYS A 777 20.79 -3.55 -15.82
N GLU A 778 19.47 -3.64 -16.02
CA GLU A 778 18.61 -2.54 -16.47
C GLU A 778 18.62 -1.37 -15.48
N TYR A 779 18.82 -1.65 -14.19
CA TYR A 779 18.98 -0.65 -13.13
C TYR A 779 20.42 -0.15 -12.98
N THR A 780 21.40 -0.74 -13.68
CA THR A 780 22.76 -0.23 -13.67
C THR A 780 22.95 0.84 -14.75
N PRO A 781 23.67 1.94 -14.44
CA PRO A 781 23.88 3.01 -15.41
C PRO A 781 24.54 2.48 -16.69
N ALA A 782 24.20 3.07 -17.84
CA ALA A 782 24.64 2.58 -19.16
C ALA A 782 26.17 2.42 -19.26
N LEU A 783 26.93 3.33 -18.64
CA LEU A 783 28.39 3.23 -18.57
C LEU A 783 28.86 1.98 -17.80
N ALA A 784 28.21 1.66 -16.68
CA ALA A 784 28.51 0.45 -15.91
C ALA A 784 28.18 -0.82 -16.71
N ARG A 785 27.05 -0.83 -17.45
CA ARG A 785 26.74 -1.94 -18.36
C ARG A 785 27.81 -2.15 -19.43
N SER A 786 28.29 -1.07 -20.05
CA SER A 786 29.35 -1.16 -21.07
C SER A 786 30.70 -1.62 -20.52
N ALA A 787 30.93 -1.43 -19.22
CA ALA A 787 32.15 -1.81 -18.51
C ALA A 787 31.95 -3.05 -17.60
N ALA A 788 30.88 -3.82 -17.79
CA ALA A 788 30.48 -4.91 -16.88
C ALA A 788 31.62 -5.89 -16.57
N GLY A 789 32.38 -6.33 -17.59
CA GLY A 789 33.52 -7.23 -17.39
C GLY A 789 34.65 -6.64 -16.55
N LEU A 790 34.94 -5.34 -16.71
CA LEU A 790 35.94 -4.63 -15.90
C LEU A 790 35.47 -4.48 -14.45
N LEU A 791 34.20 -4.12 -14.27
CA LEU A 791 33.58 -3.96 -12.95
C LEU A 791 33.48 -5.29 -12.20
N HIS A 792 33.11 -6.37 -12.89
CA HIS A 792 33.14 -7.73 -12.35
C HIS A 792 34.56 -8.14 -11.95
N TRP A 793 35.56 -7.85 -12.78
CA TRP A 793 36.97 -8.12 -12.43
C TRP A 793 37.43 -7.34 -11.19
N ALA A 794 37.04 -6.07 -11.07
CA ALA A 794 37.46 -5.20 -9.97
C ALA A 794 36.71 -5.50 -8.66
N ALA A 795 35.44 -5.87 -8.73
CA ALA A 795 34.57 -6.12 -7.59
C ALA A 795 33.59 -7.28 -7.90
N PRO A 796 34.09 -8.53 -7.97
CA PRO A 796 33.26 -9.70 -8.30
C PRO A 796 32.21 -9.99 -7.21
N TRP A 797 32.38 -9.44 -6.02
CA TRP A 797 31.43 -9.50 -4.90
C TRP A 797 30.22 -8.56 -5.07
N VAL A 798 30.20 -7.69 -6.09
CA VAL A 798 29.09 -6.78 -6.43
C VAL A 798 28.53 -7.11 -7.81
N PHE A 799 29.39 -7.01 -8.82
CA PHE A 799 28.97 -7.02 -10.22
C PHE A 799 29.03 -8.43 -10.74
N GLN A 800 27.96 -8.86 -11.39
CA GLN A 800 27.87 -10.13 -12.08
C GLN A 800 28.47 -10.02 -13.50
N PRO A 801 28.86 -11.13 -14.15
CA PRO A 801 29.47 -11.11 -15.48
C PRO A 801 28.62 -10.41 -16.56
N ASP A 802 27.30 -10.42 -16.41
CA ASP A 802 26.32 -9.81 -17.31
C ASP A 802 26.02 -8.32 -17.00
N GLY A 803 26.63 -7.78 -15.94
CA GLY A 803 26.44 -6.40 -15.48
C GLY A 803 25.31 -6.21 -14.47
N ALA A 804 24.66 -7.27 -14.00
CA ALA A 804 23.75 -7.20 -12.86
C ALA A 804 24.51 -6.96 -11.55
N VAL A 805 23.79 -6.56 -10.50
CA VAL A 805 24.34 -6.35 -9.15
C VAL A 805 23.73 -7.36 -8.19
N ALA A 806 24.58 -8.04 -7.42
CA ALA A 806 24.18 -8.86 -6.29
C ALA A 806 25.05 -8.53 -5.09
N LEU A 807 24.42 -8.15 -3.97
CA LEU A 807 25.11 -7.75 -2.74
C LEU A 807 24.65 -8.64 -1.58
N GLY A 808 25.60 -9.31 -0.93
CA GLY A 808 25.34 -10.19 0.19
C GLY A 808 26.26 -11.41 0.20
N PRO A 809 25.87 -12.49 0.88
CA PRO A 809 24.57 -12.70 1.53
C PRO A 809 24.47 -12.07 2.91
N LEU A 810 23.33 -11.46 3.19
CA LEU A 810 22.88 -11.09 4.52
C LEU A 810 22.38 -12.38 5.21
N PRO A 811 22.61 -12.54 6.52
CA PRO A 811 22.22 -13.76 7.21
C PRO A 811 20.69 -13.83 7.35
N LYS A 812 20.19 -15.04 7.66
CA LYS A 812 18.89 -15.21 8.31
C LYS A 812 18.82 -14.35 9.58
N ASP A 813 17.61 -13.93 9.93
CA ASP A 813 17.29 -13.10 11.09
C ASP A 813 17.86 -11.67 11.00
N PHE A 814 18.34 -11.23 9.84
CA PHE A 814 18.81 -9.86 9.63
C PHE A 814 17.60 -8.88 9.62
N PRO A 815 17.62 -7.77 10.39
CA PRO A 815 16.51 -6.81 10.40
C PRO A 815 16.31 -6.16 9.03
N ILE A 816 15.12 -6.33 8.44
CA ILE A 816 14.81 -5.81 7.10
C ILE A 816 14.91 -4.28 7.07
N ASN A 817 14.40 -3.64 8.12
CA ASN A 817 14.40 -2.18 8.24
C ASN A 817 15.81 -1.58 8.35
N ALA A 818 16.85 -2.36 8.68
CA ALA A 818 18.23 -1.88 8.64
C ALA A 818 18.64 -1.46 7.23
N LEU A 819 18.15 -2.13 6.19
CA LEU A 819 18.47 -1.81 4.80
C LEU A 819 17.44 -0.86 4.19
N THR A 820 16.15 -1.16 4.33
CA THR A 820 15.10 -0.36 3.68
C THR A 820 14.99 1.05 4.24
N ASN A 821 15.35 1.24 5.52
CA ASN A 821 15.33 2.57 6.13
C ASN A 821 16.67 3.31 5.98
N THR A 822 17.67 2.73 5.32
CA THR A 822 18.96 3.39 5.10
C THR A 822 18.78 4.61 4.20
N LYS A 823 19.08 5.80 4.73
CA LYS A 823 18.92 7.05 4.00
C LYS A 823 20.14 7.28 3.09
N LEU A 824 20.06 6.79 1.85
CA LEU A 824 21.16 6.95 0.88
C LEU A 824 21.16 8.33 0.22
N LEU A 825 19.98 8.90 0.00
CA LEU A 825 19.83 10.23 -0.56
C LEU A 825 19.23 11.17 0.47
N PRO A 826 19.61 12.46 0.43
CA PRO A 826 18.99 13.45 1.29
C PRO A 826 17.52 13.67 0.90
N ASP A 827 16.68 14.03 1.87
CA ASP A 827 15.29 14.39 1.62
C ASP A 827 15.20 15.75 0.91
N ASN A 828 14.06 16.10 0.30
CA ASN A 828 13.93 17.40 -0.41
C ASN A 828 13.99 18.59 0.55
N ASP A 829 13.54 18.41 1.78
CA ASP A 829 13.54 19.42 2.83
C ASP A 829 14.76 19.35 3.76
N GLU A 830 15.79 18.56 3.40
CA GLU A 830 17.01 18.45 4.18
C GLU A 830 17.95 19.65 3.98
N THR A 831 18.22 20.37 5.07
CA THR A 831 19.03 21.59 5.04
C THR A 831 20.53 21.33 5.24
N ASP A 832 20.92 20.28 5.96
CA ASP A 832 22.32 19.92 6.25
C ASP A 832 22.86 18.85 5.28
N MET A 833 23.01 19.24 4.02
CA MET A 833 23.53 18.38 2.96
C MET A 833 24.96 17.90 3.24
N LEU A 834 25.81 18.75 3.81
CA LEU A 834 27.19 18.39 4.15
C LEU A 834 27.25 17.36 5.28
N GLY A 835 26.41 17.52 6.31
CA GLY A 835 26.28 16.54 7.38
C GLY A 835 25.79 15.19 6.88
N HIS A 836 24.82 15.17 5.95
CA HIS A 836 24.36 13.93 5.30
C HIS A 836 25.49 13.22 4.56
N VAL A 837 26.19 13.93 3.67
CA VAL A 837 27.35 13.39 2.93
C VAL A 837 28.44 12.89 3.86
N TRP A 838 28.72 13.62 4.94
CA TRP A 838 29.72 13.23 5.93
C TRP A 838 29.33 11.98 6.73
N LYS A 839 28.06 11.82 7.10
CA LYS A 839 27.53 10.59 7.71
C LYS A 839 27.73 9.39 6.80
N LEU A 840 27.37 9.53 5.52
CA LEU A 840 27.57 8.46 4.53
C LEU A 840 29.05 8.15 4.31
N ALA A 841 29.91 9.16 4.22
CA ALA A 841 31.35 8.99 4.07
C ALA A 841 31.98 8.24 5.27
N ARG A 842 31.46 8.45 6.49
CA ARG A 842 31.88 7.71 7.68
C ARG A 842 31.37 6.26 7.70
N ALA A 843 30.16 6.02 7.19
CA ALA A 843 29.56 4.68 7.12
C ALA A 843 30.14 3.83 5.99
N ALA A 844 30.57 4.44 4.89
CA ALA A 844 30.99 3.76 3.66
C ALA A 844 32.11 2.72 3.86
N PRO A 845 33.20 2.96 4.62
CA PRO A 845 34.24 1.96 4.84
C PRO A 845 33.71 0.69 5.50
N THR A 846 32.83 0.83 6.49
CA THR A 846 32.20 -0.31 7.18
C THR A 846 31.29 -1.09 6.24
N ILE A 847 30.44 -0.39 5.48
CA ILE A 847 29.52 -1.01 4.53
C ILE A 847 30.31 -1.77 3.45
N ILE A 848 31.30 -1.13 2.83
CA ILE A 848 32.15 -1.75 1.80
C ILE A 848 32.92 -2.96 2.38
N SER A 849 33.49 -2.82 3.58
CA SER A 849 34.17 -3.91 4.28
C SER A 849 33.22 -5.10 4.52
N ALA A 850 32.01 -4.85 5.00
CA ALA A 850 31.03 -5.91 5.22
C ALA A 850 30.64 -6.62 3.92
N PHE A 851 30.23 -5.89 2.89
CA PHE A 851 29.78 -6.50 1.64
C PHE A 851 30.91 -7.22 0.87
N SER A 852 32.14 -6.69 0.90
CA SER A 852 33.29 -7.41 0.33
C SER A 852 33.63 -8.70 1.08
N GLN A 853 33.48 -8.73 2.41
CA GLN A 853 33.69 -9.92 3.23
C GLN A 853 32.56 -10.95 3.11
N PHE A 854 31.34 -10.53 2.79
CA PHE A 854 30.26 -11.47 2.44
C PHE A 854 30.61 -12.29 1.19
N GLY A 855 31.31 -11.66 0.24
CA GLY A 855 31.93 -12.33 -0.92
C GLY A 855 31.04 -12.50 -2.15
N GLY A 856 29.79 -12.02 -2.14
CA GLY A 856 28.88 -12.10 -3.29
C GLY A 856 28.30 -13.49 -3.57
N ALA A 857 28.30 -14.37 -2.56
CA ALA A 857 27.80 -15.74 -2.66
C ALA A 857 26.27 -15.76 -2.68
N CYS A 858 25.68 -15.60 -3.87
CA CYS A 858 24.26 -15.31 -4.08
C CYS A 858 23.54 -16.32 -4.96
N SER A 859 24.19 -17.38 -5.45
CA SER A 859 23.51 -18.51 -6.10
C SER A 859 22.68 -19.32 -5.10
N ALA A 860 21.73 -20.12 -5.59
CA ALA A 860 20.87 -20.93 -4.73
C ALA A 860 21.70 -21.95 -3.92
N GLU A 861 22.71 -22.55 -4.54
CA GLU A 861 23.62 -23.51 -3.92
C GLU A 861 24.46 -22.86 -2.82
N GLU A 862 25.00 -21.65 -3.09
CA GLU A 862 25.78 -20.90 -2.11
C GLU A 862 24.96 -20.44 -0.91
N LEU A 863 23.72 -19.98 -1.14
CA LEU A 863 22.82 -19.56 -0.07
C LEU A 863 22.32 -20.74 0.77
N ALA A 864 22.28 -21.95 0.20
CA ALA A 864 21.93 -23.16 0.91
C ALA A 864 23.10 -23.75 1.74
N ASP A 865 24.35 -23.33 1.50
CA ASP A 865 25.51 -23.77 2.29
C ASP A 865 25.44 -23.22 3.72
N PRO A 866 25.42 -24.08 4.77
CA PRO A 866 25.47 -23.63 6.16
C PRO A 866 26.65 -22.72 6.49
N GLY A 867 27.80 -22.91 5.80
CA GLY A 867 28.98 -22.06 5.95
C GLY A 867 28.74 -20.61 5.53
N THR A 868 27.82 -20.38 4.58
CA THR A 868 27.44 -19.04 4.15
C THR A 868 26.71 -18.27 5.25
N GLN A 869 25.77 -18.91 5.95
CA GLN A 869 25.09 -18.31 7.11
C GLN A 869 26.09 -17.95 8.21
N VAL A 870 26.96 -18.89 8.60
CA VAL A 870 27.97 -18.66 9.66
C VAL A 870 28.92 -17.51 9.28
N ARG A 871 29.36 -17.45 8.03
CA ARG A 871 30.19 -16.34 7.52
C ARG A 871 29.43 -15.02 7.59
N ALA A 872 28.19 -14.98 7.11
CA ALA A 872 27.38 -13.77 7.08
C ALA A 872 27.12 -13.21 8.49
N GLU A 873 26.74 -14.06 9.45
CA GLU A 873 26.57 -13.67 10.86
C GLU A 873 27.87 -13.11 11.46
N ARG A 874 29.00 -13.78 11.20
CA ARG A 874 30.31 -13.33 11.65
C ARG A 874 30.64 -11.96 11.08
N VAL A 875 30.46 -11.75 9.77
CA VAL A 875 30.76 -10.49 9.09
C VAL A 875 29.89 -9.35 9.65
N VAL A 876 28.59 -9.55 9.80
CA VAL A 876 27.69 -8.54 10.42
C VAL A 876 28.21 -8.11 11.79
N ARG A 877 28.59 -9.09 12.63
CA ARG A 877 29.10 -8.85 13.99
C ARG A 877 30.46 -8.16 14.00
N GLU A 878 31.43 -8.66 13.24
CA GLU A 878 32.83 -8.19 13.27
C GLU A 878 33.02 -6.83 12.60
N THR A 879 32.20 -6.51 11.60
CA THR A 879 32.25 -5.21 10.91
C THR A 879 31.43 -4.13 11.60
N GLY A 880 30.45 -4.49 12.42
CA GLY A 880 29.48 -3.54 12.97
C GLY A 880 28.53 -2.98 11.90
N LEU A 881 28.22 -3.78 10.87
CA LEU A 881 27.35 -3.37 9.76
C LEU A 881 25.98 -2.89 10.26
N LEU A 882 25.36 -3.65 11.17
CA LEU A 882 24.01 -3.35 11.64
C LEU A 882 23.94 -1.99 12.36
N ASP A 883 24.84 -1.74 13.31
CA ASP A 883 24.91 -0.44 14.02
C ASP A 883 25.22 0.71 13.07
N THR A 884 26.05 0.46 12.04
CA THR A 884 26.35 1.45 11.00
C THR A 884 25.10 1.82 10.20
N LEU A 885 24.32 0.83 9.77
CA LEU A 885 23.08 1.05 9.02
C LEU A 885 22.02 1.76 9.88
N ILE A 886 21.89 1.39 11.16
CA ILE A 886 21.03 2.08 12.12
C ILE A 886 21.43 3.55 12.26
N GLY A 887 22.73 3.84 12.31
CA GLY A 887 23.26 5.20 12.44
C GLY A 887 22.99 6.12 11.23
N ILE A 888 22.69 5.55 10.06
CA ILE A 888 22.29 6.27 8.85
C ILE A 888 20.83 6.01 8.46
N SER A 889 20.04 5.45 9.37
CA SER A 889 18.62 5.17 9.15
C SER A 889 17.80 6.47 9.15
N LYS A 890 16.87 6.59 8.20
CA LYS A 890 15.84 7.64 8.18
C LYS A 890 14.89 7.51 9.37
N CYS A 891 14.60 6.28 9.78
CA CYS A 891 13.82 5.97 10.97
C CYS A 891 14.36 4.70 11.66
N PRO A 892 15.00 4.81 12.83
CA PRO A 892 15.57 3.68 13.54
C PRO A 892 14.60 2.93 14.48
N ASP A 893 13.28 3.19 14.41
CA ASP A 893 12.29 2.45 15.19
C ASP A 893 11.82 1.19 14.45
N TYR A 894 12.47 0.06 14.71
CA TYR A 894 12.18 -1.19 14.01
C TYR A 894 11.08 -2.02 14.68
N VAL A 895 10.55 -1.61 15.84
CA VAL A 895 9.50 -2.34 16.55
C VAL A 895 8.15 -2.09 15.89
N VAL A 896 7.68 -3.05 15.10
CA VAL A 896 6.55 -2.86 14.18
C VAL A 896 5.18 -3.02 14.83
N ASN A 897 5.08 -3.75 15.93
CA ASN A 897 3.84 -4.01 16.65
C ASN A 897 3.62 -3.11 17.88
N ARG A 898 4.30 -1.97 17.89
CA ARG A 898 4.07 -0.92 18.89
C ARG A 898 2.77 -0.19 18.58
N GLY A 899 1.74 -0.46 19.39
CA GLY A 899 0.48 0.27 19.44
C GLY A 899 0.44 1.30 20.58
N HIS A 900 -0.62 2.11 20.63
CA HIS A 900 -0.84 3.02 21.76
C HIS A 900 -1.13 2.27 23.06
N TYR A 901 -1.01 2.97 24.19
CA TYR A 901 -1.24 2.43 25.52
C TYR A 901 -2.56 2.88 26.17
N PHE A 902 -3.38 3.67 25.46
CA PHE A 902 -4.74 3.98 25.92
C PHE A 902 -5.53 2.69 26.18
N GLY A 903 -6.11 2.58 27.38
CA GLY A 903 -6.84 1.40 27.83
C GLY A 903 -5.99 0.30 28.49
N ALA A 904 -4.65 0.36 28.41
CA ALA A 904 -3.78 -0.69 28.96
C ALA A 904 -3.85 -0.79 30.49
N ASP A 905 -4.03 0.34 31.19
CA ASP A 905 -4.10 0.39 32.66
C ASP A 905 -5.52 0.16 33.21
N LEU A 906 -6.51 -0.09 32.34
CA LEU A 906 -7.87 -0.37 32.79
C LEU A 906 -7.93 -1.70 33.57
N PRO A 907 -8.81 -1.79 34.59
CA PRO A 907 -9.15 -3.08 35.21
C PRO A 907 -9.59 -4.11 34.16
N ALA A 908 -9.30 -5.40 34.40
CA ALA A 908 -9.67 -6.46 33.45
C ALA A 908 -11.17 -6.45 33.11
N ALA A 909 -12.05 -6.28 34.10
CA ALA A 909 -13.49 -6.19 33.88
C ALA A 909 -13.90 -5.01 32.97
N ASP A 910 -13.17 -3.89 33.02
CA ASP A 910 -13.44 -2.72 32.17
C ASP A 910 -12.96 -2.92 30.74
N LYS A 911 -11.85 -3.65 30.57
CA LYS A 911 -11.37 -4.08 29.24
C LYS A 911 -12.39 -4.99 28.56
N GLU A 912 -12.90 -6.00 29.26
CA GLU A 912 -13.94 -6.89 28.73
C GLU A 912 -15.24 -6.14 28.41
N ALA A 913 -15.68 -5.25 29.31
CA ALA A 913 -16.87 -4.43 29.06
C ALA A 913 -16.70 -3.52 27.82
N LEU A 914 -15.52 -2.93 27.63
CA LEU A 914 -15.19 -2.15 26.45
C LEU A 914 -15.25 -3.01 25.18
N ILE A 915 -14.69 -4.22 25.21
CA ILE A 915 -14.72 -5.17 24.08
C ILE A 915 -16.17 -5.49 23.69
N GLU A 916 -17.04 -5.81 24.66
CA GLU A 916 -18.45 -6.08 24.40
C GLU A 916 -19.18 -4.88 23.76
N TYR A 917 -18.86 -3.65 24.17
CA TYR A 917 -19.44 -2.47 23.53
C TYR A 917 -18.91 -2.25 22.10
N ILE A 918 -17.61 -2.45 21.87
CA ILE A 918 -16.99 -2.28 20.54
C ILE A 918 -17.57 -3.27 19.51
N LYS A 919 -18.04 -4.45 19.92
CA LYS A 919 -18.72 -5.39 19.00
C LYS A 919 -19.98 -4.80 18.34
N HIS A 920 -20.58 -3.75 18.92
CA HIS A 920 -21.73 -3.06 18.34
C HIS A 920 -21.39 -2.00 17.28
N PHE A 921 -20.11 -1.71 17.04
CA PHE A 921 -19.64 -0.60 16.21
C PHE A 921 -19.71 -0.85 14.69
#